data_AF-A0A4Q5XM62-F1
#
_entry.id   AF-A0A4Q5XM62-F1
#
_cell.length_a   1.000
_cell.length_b   1.000
_cell.length_c   1.000
_cell.angle_alpha   90.00
_cell.angle_beta   90.00
_cell.angle_gamma   90.00
#
_symmetry.space_group_name_H-M   'P 1'
#
loop_
_entity.id
_entity.type
_entity.pdbx_description
1 polymer ?
#
loop_
_entity_poly.entity_id
_entity_poly.type
_entity_poly.pdbx_seq_one_letter_code
_entity_poly.pdbx_strand_id
1 'polypeptide(L)'
;MLSLHRHWSVVLCAPLLLAAAGCERKEQTAETNFYQRRIGPILERSCAEGPAKAGCHVRADDKGNALGNLSLASYEDLLKRRDLLVDYGPYGMPGLLAKVAPDFKLALTNWKTNTPLVIGSHIAHQGGSPIDITSTSFTQLQTWMENGAAANNARQADKQYPTTACSDTLGVDPAFDPDRDPSAADFATFQERVSPVLGESCAASNCHGSASNSLHLTCGTSAEQVRWNYFATQDYVSTDSPLSEIVRRPLAAAAGGTFHEGGTVFESTADAGYQALLDWAAEKGGPTNVDTSPGFEFFTERVQPMLVRRGCMMLGCHSSSMFHDYRLRGGSGGHFGLPATRKNYDLTLEQLALDAPNPEASRLVRKNLVPAPYGPGILHRGGPLLAEHPATCDAAASATGPLDEQSEYCVITAWIEMERQARMPERGLSGLVFVRRTPAPGRDWAQDYGNFAGGAELVRVAASEDDTGAVTIGAEESLSALCGLPATADVRRPTVSWDGKRIAFSARVSESEPLGVYVVDGASCALEAAIAAPAVDDAGGAVPDNGELVHNFDPVFSADDRLVFVSTRGNVTATSSFPGYSGPQRTPADPSKLNANLYVLEGGKIRQLTFLLNQELSPSFMRDGRLILVTEKRQPGFYQLAGRRMNLDGGDYHPLFGQRGTIGFNQFTDVVELSDKNLAAIFSERGAAHGAGALALINRSLGVDQRDDDPAAFVQDPAAIGYPSADFYQHSLRMLDPSATGKLSGTQGAYKSPAPLPNGDILVSYAANVVALEDFSGNFDIVSVNPSTGARTPLVTGPSDEIWPAAIYPRSSIGIFESRLDEANGASQLGGDPRYSDVTILDVNVLASLVFQNTRSGRPTQGASALRAVWESLPPQDGKTFAELDSRFVTTDAFGQLYSRRQLLGVPDVFADGSAVMRLRGGSPIQLELMTQLAGDTEPSAHLQREEMQFYPGEVVRQGFRRELFDGLCGGCHGSVSGMENDVAVNPDILTQASDVVARGKRPTDLSQASGEDTGP
;
A
#
# COMPACT_ATOMS: atom_id res chain seq x y z
N MET A 1 -28.96 -2.83 75.97
CA MET A 1 -30.16 -2.05 76.37
C MET A 1 -31.07 -1.91 75.14
N LEU A 2 -32.23 -1.25 75.28
CA LEU A 2 -33.22 -0.91 74.22
C LEU A 2 -32.54 -0.49 72.89
N SER A 3 -33.06 -0.65 71.66
CA SER A 3 -34.42 -0.65 71.07
C SER A 3 -34.26 -1.10 69.58
N LEU A 4 -35.21 -1.54 68.72
CA LEU A 4 -36.58 -2.09 68.68
C LEU A 4 -36.79 -2.54 67.17
N HIS A 5 -37.60 -3.52 66.72
CA HIS A 5 -38.46 -4.52 67.36
C HIS A 5 -38.72 -5.77 66.46
N ARG A 6 -39.33 -6.78 67.09
CA ARG A 6 -40.17 -7.95 66.66
C ARG A 6 -40.74 -8.03 65.23
N HIS A 7 -40.94 -9.21 64.58
CA HIS A 7 -41.31 -10.60 64.97
C HIS A 7 -42.82 -10.94 64.91
N TRP A 8 -43.21 -11.92 64.05
CA TRP A 8 -43.98 -13.18 64.34
C TRP A 8 -44.42 -13.84 63.00
N SER A 9 -44.31 -15.16 62.75
CA SER A 9 -44.80 -16.40 63.44
C SER A 9 -46.25 -16.76 63.05
N VAL A 10 -46.69 -18.01 62.79
CA VAL A 10 -46.04 -19.34 62.59
C VAL A 10 -47.08 -20.38 62.06
N VAL A 11 -46.64 -21.59 61.63
CA VAL A 11 -47.41 -22.87 61.51
C VAL A 11 -48.15 -23.24 60.20
N LEU A 12 -48.31 -24.57 60.05
CA LEU A 12 -48.67 -25.41 58.89
C LEU A 12 -50.11 -25.28 58.37
N CYS A 13 -50.32 -25.62 57.08
CA CYS A 13 -51.09 -26.82 56.69
C CYS A 13 -50.90 -27.20 55.21
N ALA A 14 -51.13 -28.47 54.86
CA ALA A 14 -51.24 -28.97 53.48
C ALA A 14 -52.66 -29.54 53.25
N PRO A 15 -53.19 -29.48 52.01
CA PRO A 15 -53.26 -30.74 51.24
C PRO A 15 -53.04 -30.58 49.72
N LEU A 16 -53.10 -31.70 48.99
CA LEU A 16 -52.96 -31.82 47.53
C LEU A 16 -54.28 -31.60 46.75
N LEU A 17 -54.15 -31.37 45.44
CA LEU A 17 -55.15 -31.55 44.35
C LEU A 17 -56.35 -30.54 44.38
N LEU A 18 -56.83 -29.99 43.27
CA LEU A 18 -56.87 -30.48 41.89
C LEU A 18 -56.99 -29.34 40.84
N ALA A 19 -56.50 -29.59 39.62
CA ALA A 19 -56.81 -28.95 38.33
C ALA A 19 -57.40 -27.52 38.26
N ALA A 20 -56.57 -26.59 37.73
CA ALA A 20 -57.04 -25.48 36.90
C ALA A 20 -56.22 -25.46 35.60
N ALA A 21 -56.88 -25.61 34.45
CA ALA A 21 -56.21 -25.62 33.13
C ALA A 21 -55.92 -24.19 32.65
N GLY A 22 -54.95 -23.53 33.28
CA GLY A 22 -54.42 -22.27 32.79
C GLY A 22 -53.72 -22.49 31.45
N CYS A 23 -54.28 -21.94 30.37
CA CYS A 23 -53.55 -21.81 29.11
C CYS A 23 -52.48 -20.73 29.29
N GLU A 24 -51.28 -21.14 29.68
CA GLU A 24 -50.11 -20.25 29.69
C GLU A 24 -49.84 -19.82 28.25
N ARG A 25 -50.23 -18.58 27.94
CA ARG A 25 -50.11 -18.01 26.60
C ARG A 25 -48.63 -17.80 26.32
N LYS A 26 -48.03 -18.75 25.60
CA LYS A 26 -46.60 -18.72 25.25
C LYS A 26 -46.32 -17.53 24.32
N GLU A 27 -46.04 -16.38 24.91
CA GLU A 27 -45.64 -15.14 24.20
C GLU A 27 -44.18 -15.26 23.70
N GLN A 28 -44.02 -16.14 22.71
CA GLN A 28 -42.93 -16.17 21.76
C GLN A 28 -43.52 -16.14 20.34
N THR A 29 -44.38 -15.16 20.07
CA THR A 29 -44.45 -14.58 18.73
C THR A 29 -43.15 -13.83 18.49
N ALA A 30 -42.10 -14.55 18.10
CA ALA A 30 -40.96 -13.92 17.46
C ALA A 30 -41.49 -13.17 16.23
N GLU A 31 -41.34 -11.85 16.20
CA GLU A 31 -41.77 -11.01 15.07
C GLU A 31 -40.87 -11.28 13.87
N THR A 32 -41.13 -12.39 13.19
CA THR A 32 -40.33 -12.81 12.05
C THR A 32 -40.49 -11.80 10.94
N ASN A 33 -39.41 -11.08 10.63
CA ASN A 33 -39.41 -9.99 9.67
C ASN A 33 -39.55 -10.53 8.22
N PHE A 34 -39.41 -9.68 7.20
CA PHE A 34 -39.46 -10.17 5.82
C PHE A 34 -38.26 -11.05 5.52
N TYR A 35 -37.05 -10.62 5.89
CA TYR A 35 -35.80 -11.35 5.68
C TYR A 35 -35.90 -12.80 6.20
N GLN A 36 -36.24 -12.99 7.47
CA GLN A 36 -36.32 -14.30 8.11
C GLN A 36 -37.37 -15.25 7.48
N ARG A 37 -38.43 -14.72 6.87
CA ARG A 37 -39.51 -15.51 6.24
C ARG A 37 -39.35 -15.75 4.75
N ARG A 38 -38.44 -15.03 4.08
CA ARG A 38 -38.37 -14.98 2.61
C ARG A 38 -36.96 -15.01 2.04
N ILE A 39 -35.99 -14.35 2.67
CA ILE A 39 -34.64 -14.14 2.12
C ILE A 39 -33.65 -15.10 2.77
N GLY A 40 -33.56 -15.11 4.10
CA GLY A 40 -32.70 -16.03 4.85
C GLY A 40 -32.86 -17.49 4.41
N PRO A 41 -34.09 -18.04 4.33
CA PRO A 41 -34.29 -19.42 3.88
C PRO A 41 -33.93 -19.70 2.42
N ILE A 42 -33.75 -18.69 1.56
CA ILE A 42 -33.16 -18.90 0.23
C ILE A 42 -31.64 -19.04 0.39
N LEU A 43 -31.01 -18.00 0.95
CA LEU A 43 -29.56 -17.89 1.12
C LEU A 43 -28.95 -19.05 1.93
N GLU A 44 -29.66 -19.50 2.96
CA GLU A 44 -29.32 -20.67 3.77
C GLU A 44 -29.20 -21.92 2.90
N ARG A 45 -30.25 -22.27 2.14
CA ARG A 45 -30.25 -23.50 1.31
C ARG A 45 -29.34 -23.42 0.10
N SER A 46 -29.23 -22.26 -0.56
CA SER A 46 -28.44 -22.11 -1.79
C SER A 46 -26.95 -21.89 -1.54
N CYS A 47 -26.60 -21.12 -0.51
CA CYS A 47 -25.25 -20.57 -0.33
C CYS A 47 -24.58 -20.96 1.00
N ALA A 48 -25.35 -21.23 2.07
CA ALA A 48 -24.78 -21.69 3.34
C ALA A 48 -24.64 -23.23 3.37
N GLU A 49 -25.74 -23.96 3.14
CA GLU A 49 -25.72 -25.42 2.92
C GLU A 49 -25.16 -25.73 1.53
N GLY A 50 -25.85 -25.26 0.49
CA GLY A 50 -25.57 -25.56 -0.91
C GLY A 50 -25.86 -27.03 -1.32
N PRO A 51 -25.87 -27.35 -2.62
CA PRO A 51 -26.19 -28.71 -3.10
C PRO A 51 -25.26 -29.81 -2.56
N ALA A 52 -24.01 -29.45 -2.25
CA ALA A 52 -23.00 -30.35 -1.71
C ALA A 52 -22.95 -30.40 -0.16
N LYS A 53 -23.77 -29.61 0.54
CA LYS A 53 -23.71 -29.41 2.01
C LYS A 53 -22.31 -28.96 2.50
N ALA A 54 -21.70 -28.04 1.76
CA ALA A 54 -20.30 -27.66 1.91
C ALA A 54 -20.06 -26.60 3.01
N GLY A 55 -21.09 -25.94 3.54
CA GLY A 55 -20.96 -25.04 4.69
C GLY A 55 -20.22 -23.72 4.38
N CYS A 56 -20.35 -23.17 3.17
CA CYS A 56 -19.43 -22.13 2.70
C CYS A 56 -19.57 -20.79 3.47
N HIS A 57 -20.80 -20.30 3.64
CA HIS A 57 -21.06 -18.98 4.24
C HIS A 57 -21.75 -19.06 5.61
N VAL A 58 -21.32 -20.02 6.43
CA VAL A 58 -21.62 -20.05 7.88
C VAL A 58 -20.39 -19.56 8.65
N ARG A 59 -20.59 -19.09 9.88
CA ARG A 59 -19.47 -18.84 10.80
C ARG A 59 -18.82 -20.17 11.18
N ALA A 60 -17.49 -20.24 11.04
CA ALA A 60 -16.68 -21.36 11.53
C ALA A 60 -16.38 -21.26 13.04
N ASP A 61 -16.36 -20.03 13.59
CA ASP A 61 -15.98 -19.75 14.97
C ASP A 61 -16.75 -18.56 15.59
N ASP A 62 -16.43 -18.23 16.84
CA ASP A 62 -16.96 -17.07 17.58
C ASP A 62 -16.37 -15.73 17.10
N LYS A 63 -15.24 -15.77 16.37
CA LYS A 63 -14.54 -14.63 15.76
C LYS A 63 -15.10 -14.22 14.39
N GLY A 64 -16.09 -14.96 13.88
CA GLY A 64 -16.81 -14.64 12.65
C GLY A 64 -16.05 -15.00 11.38
N ASN A 65 -15.07 -15.90 11.43
CA ASN A 65 -14.45 -16.45 10.22
C ASN A 65 -15.52 -17.17 9.37
N ALA A 66 -15.57 -16.86 8.07
CA ALA A 66 -16.47 -17.46 7.09
C ALA A 66 -15.88 -17.31 5.67
N LEU A 67 -16.15 -18.23 4.74
CA LEU A 67 -15.51 -18.17 3.41
C LEU A 67 -16.02 -16.96 2.62
N GLY A 68 -15.13 -16.36 1.83
CA GLY A 68 -15.38 -15.10 1.12
C GLY A 68 -15.59 -13.88 2.05
N ASN A 69 -15.30 -14.02 3.34
CA ASN A 69 -15.67 -13.12 4.44
C ASN A 69 -17.16 -12.72 4.41
N LEU A 70 -18.03 -13.72 4.32
CA LEU A 70 -19.49 -13.57 4.27
C LEU A 70 -20.16 -14.62 5.16
N SER A 71 -20.92 -14.15 6.14
CA SER A 71 -21.82 -14.99 6.94
C SER A 71 -23.27 -14.71 6.54
N LEU A 72 -24.05 -15.78 6.34
CA LEU A 72 -25.48 -15.74 6.03
C LEU A 72 -26.35 -16.13 7.24
N ALA A 73 -25.73 -16.30 8.42
CA ALA A 73 -26.39 -16.80 9.63
C ALA A 73 -27.47 -15.87 10.20
N SER A 74 -27.41 -14.57 9.90
CA SER A 74 -28.44 -13.59 10.28
C SER A 74 -28.55 -12.45 9.27
N TYR A 75 -29.53 -11.56 9.47
CA TYR A 75 -29.68 -10.34 8.67
C TYR A 75 -28.55 -9.35 8.94
N GLU A 76 -28.15 -9.26 10.20
CA GLU A 76 -27.12 -8.36 10.72
C GLU A 76 -25.73 -8.76 10.20
N ASP A 77 -25.44 -10.07 10.15
CA ASP A 77 -24.21 -10.61 9.55
C ASP A 77 -24.13 -10.34 8.04
N LEU A 78 -25.23 -10.51 7.30
CA LEU A 78 -25.29 -10.19 5.87
C LEU A 78 -25.16 -8.68 5.61
N LEU A 79 -25.76 -7.83 6.46
CA LEU A 79 -25.67 -6.38 6.32
C LEU A 79 -24.26 -5.81 6.50
N LYS A 80 -23.32 -6.55 7.09
CA LYS A 80 -21.90 -6.17 7.09
C LYS A 80 -21.41 -6.08 5.64
N ARG A 81 -21.76 -7.06 4.81
CA ARG A 81 -21.42 -7.16 3.39
C ARG A 81 -22.41 -6.44 2.46
N ARG A 82 -22.74 -5.19 2.80
CA ARG A 82 -23.57 -4.30 1.95
C ARG A 82 -22.99 -4.09 0.55
N ASP A 83 -21.68 -4.25 0.37
CA ASP A 83 -21.00 -4.21 -0.93
C ASP A 83 -21.46 -5.29 -1.93
N LEU A 84 -22.04 -6.38 -1.43
CA LEU A 84 -22.63 -7.44 -2.26
C LEU A 84 -24.11 -7.21 -2.58
N LEU A 85 -24.77 -6.25 -1.92
CA LEU A 85 -26.22 -6.02 -1.98
C LEU A 85 -26.63 -4.83 -2.88
N VAL A 86 -25.64 -4.12 -3.45
CA VAL A 86 -25.81 -2.96 -4.31
C VAL A 86 -25.39 -3.30 -5.73
N ASP A 87 -26.16 -2.88 -6.74
CA ASP A 87 -25.75 -2.96 -8.15
C ASP A 87 -24.64 -1.94 -8.42
N TYR A 88 -23.52 -2.40 -8.96
CA TYR A 88 -22.32 -1.58 -9.17
C TYR A 88 -21.65 -1.94 -10.50
N GLY A 89 -21.26 -0.91 -11.24
CA GLY A 89 -20.45 -1.05 -12.45
C GLY A 89 -21.22 -1.66 -13.64
N PRO A 90 -20.66 -2.65 -14.35
CA PRO A 90 -21.20 -3.13 -15.62
C PRO A 90 -22.18 -4.31 -15.54
N TYR A 91 -22.48 -4.86 -14.36
CA TYR A 91 -23.17 -6.16 -14.25
C TYR A 91 -24.71 -6.08 -14.29
N GLY A 92 -25.30 -4.93 -13.94
CA GLY A 92 -26.75 -4.75 -13.93
C GLY A 92 -27.50 -5.60 -12.89
N MET A 93 -26.79 -6.06 -11.86
CA MET A 93 -27.32 -6.76 -10.70
C MET A 93 -26.31 -6.72 -9.53
N PRO A 94 -26.77 -6.77 -8.27
CA PRO A 94 -25.88 -6.82 -7.10
C PRO A 94 -24.84 -7.95 -7.14
N GLY A 95 -23.67 -7.68 -6.57
CA GLY A 95 -22.52 -8.60 -6.56
C GLY A 95 -22.82 -9.99 -5.98
N LEU A 96 -23.74 -10.09 -5.02
CA LEU A 96 -24.23 -11.36 -4.47
C LEU A 96 -24.89 -12.23 -5.55
N LEU A 97 -25.71 -11.64 -6.44
CA LEU A 97 -26.39 -12.34 -7.52
C LEU A 97 -25.42 -12.67 -8.67
N ALA A 98 -24.58 -11.70 -9.05
CA ALA A 98 -23.58 -11.87 -10.11
C ALA A 98 -22.53 -12.95 -9.80
N LYS A 99 -22.38 -13.37 -8.52
CA LYS A 99 -21.52 -14.47 -8.08
C LYS A 99 -22.21 -15.84 -7.96
N VAL A 100 -23.54 -15.92 -8.02
CA VAL A 100 -24.28 -17.19 -7.83
C VAL A 100 -25.20 -17.57 -8.99
N ALA A 101 -25.39 -16.66 -9.96
CA ALA A 101 -26.05 -16.93 -11.23
C ALA A 101 -25.15 -17.79 -12.16
N PRO A 102 -25.73 -18.53 -13.13
CA PRO A 102 -25.02 -19.01 -14.32
C PRO A 102 -24.54 -17.85 -15.18
N ASP A 103 -23.66 -18.12 -16.15
CA ASP A 103 -23.19 -17.08 -17.07
C ASP A 103 -24.33 -16.40 -17.85
N PHE A 104 -24.31 -15.07 -17.82
CA PHE A 104 -25.34 -14.20 -18.39
C PHE A 104 -24.74 -13.24 -19.42
N LYS A 105 -25.59 -12.55 -20.19
CA LYS A 105 -25.13 -11.59 -21.19
C LYS A 105 -24.98 -10.19 -20.61
N LEU A 106 -23.79 -9.63 -20.77
CA LEU A 106 -23.42 -8.26 -20.44
C LEU A 106 -23.48 -7.42 -21.73
N ALA A 107 -24.09 -6.23 -21.66
CA ALA A 107 -24.15 -5.28 -22.76
C ALA A 107 -23.27 -4.07 -22.43
N LEU A 108 -22.15 -3.94 -23.13
CA LEU A 108 -21.12 -2.93 -22.86
C LEU A 108 -21.11 -1.86 -23.95
N THR A 109 -21.02 -0.59 -23.56
CA THR A 109 -20.87 0.55 -24.48
C THR A 109 -19.74 1.47 -24.00
N ASN A 110 -19.25 2.33 -24.89
CA ASN A 110 -18.23 3.32 -24.54
C ASN A 110 -18.56 4.68 -25.16
N TRP A 111 -17.77 5.72 -24.84
CA TRP A 111 -18.00 7.08 -25.33
C TRP A 111 -18.05 7.21 -26.86
N LYS A 112 -17.47 6.26 -27.64
CA LYS A 112 -17.47 6.29 -29.12
C LYS A 112 -18.82 5.87 -29.73
N THR A 113 -19.61 5.04 -29.03
CA THR A 113 -20.84 4.45 -29.61
C THR A 113 -21.79 3.89 -28.56
N ASN A 114 -23.09 4.04 -28.81
CA ASN A 114 -24.17 3.38 -28.06
C ASN A 114 -24.54 1.99 -28.58
N THR A 115 -23.90 1.51 -29.66
CA THR A 115 -24.09 0.13 -30.14
C THR A 115 -23.43 -0.83 -29.15
N PRO A 116 -24.19 -1.70 -28.46
CA PRO A 116 -23.63 -2.50 -27.38
C PRO A 116 -22.80 -3.67 -27.91
N LEU A 117 -21.57 -3.78 -27.42
CA LEU A 117 -20.81 -5.03 -27.41
C LEU A 117 -21.49 -5.98 -26.43
N VAL A 118 -22.08 -7.07 -26.92
CA VAL A 118 -22.69 -8.10 -26.08
C VAL A 118 -21.74 -9.27 -25.92
N ILE A 119 -21.40 -9.60 -24.67
CA ILE A 119 -20.54 -10.74 -24.30
C ILE A 119 -21.18 -11.56 -23.17
N GLY A 120 -20.73 -12.81 -23.00
CA GLY A 120 -20.96 -13.56 -21.77
C GLY A 120 -20.11 -13.01 -20.61
N SER A 121 -20.65 -13.07 -19.40
CA SER A 121 -19.83 -13.16 -18.18
C SER A 121 -19.05 -14.48 -18.16
N HIS A 122 -17.97 -14.55 -17.36
CA HIS A 122 -17.32 -15.77 -16.86
C HIS A 122 -16.96 -15.55 -15.37
N ILE A 123 -17.94 -15.23 -14.53
CA ILE A 123 -17.68 -14.78 -13.15
C ILE A 123 -17.49 -15.99 -12.23
N ALA A 124 -16.22 -16.31 -11.94
CA ALA A 124 -15.89 -17.47 -11.10
C ALA A 124 -16.40 -17.34 -9.65
N HIS A 125 -16.91 -18.46 -9.12
CA HIS A 125 -17.27 -18.65 -7.72
C HIS A 125 -17.06 -20.11 -7.31
N GLN A 126 -16.47 -20.35 -6.13
CA GLN A 126 -16.02 -21.69 -5.71
C GLN A 126 -17.17 -22.69 -5.50
N GLY A 127 -18.36 -22.21 -5.14
CA GLY A 127 -19.58 -23.02 -5.04
C GLY A 127 -20.30 -23.26 -6.37
N GLY A 128 -19.74 -22.81 -7.50
CA GLY A 128 -20.43 -22.73 -8.78
C GLY A 128 -21.60 -21.75 -8.74
N SER A 129 -22.63 -22.02 -9.55
CA SER A 129 -23.82 -21.17 -9.72
C SER A 129 -25.07 -21.78 -9.05
N PRO A 130 -25.28 -21.65 -7.73
CA PRO A 130 -26.37 -22.31 -7.02
C PRO A 130 -27.76 -21.69 -7.21
N ILE A 131 -27.92 -20.57 -7.92
CA ILE A 131 -29.22 -19.92 -8.14
C ILE A 131 -29.47 -19.66 -9.64
N ASP A 132 -30.42 -20.38 -10.22
CA ASP A 132 -30.90 -20.14 -11.59
C ASP A 132 -31.57 -18.76 -11.70
N ILE A 133 -31.15 -17.96 -12.70
CA ILE A 133 -31.66 -16.59 -12.97
C ILE A 133 -33.16 -16.55 -13.28
N THR A 134 -33.75 -17.66 -13.76
CA THR A 134 -35.18 -17.80 -14.02
C THR A 134 -36.00 -18.23 -12.79
N SER A 135 -35.33 -18.52 -11.67
CA SER A 135 -36.00 -19.01 -10.46
C SER A 135 -36.73 -17.91 -9.69
N THR A 136 -37.82 -18.29 -9.01
CA THR A 136 -38.50 -17.41 -8.05
C THR A 136 -37.59 -16.97 -6.90
N SER A 137 -36.57 -17.76 -6.57
CA SER A 137 -35.52 -17.39 -5.61
C SER A 137 -34.70 -16.20 -6.11
N PHE A 138 -34.26 -16.21 -7.37
CA PHE A 138 -33.53 -15.09 -7.96
C PHE A 138 -34.36 -13.81 -7.95
N THR A 139 -35.59 -13.85 -8.49
CA THR A 139 -36.48 -12.68 -8.52
C THR A 139 -36.77 -12.12 -7.12
N GLN A 140 -37.00 -13.00 -6.13
CA GLN A 140 -37.29 -12.56 -4.76
C GLN A 140 -36.06 -11.97 -4.06
N LEU A 141 -34.84 -12.43 -4.36
CA LEU A 141 -33.60 -11.82 -3.90
C LEU A 141 -33.34 -10.47 -4.58
N GLN A 142 -33.49 -10.41 -5.91
CA GLN A 142 -33.30 -9.19 -6.71
C GLN A 142 -34.24 -8.08 -6.22
N THR A 143 -35.55 -8.32 -6.19
CA THR A 143 -36.53 -7.32 -5.74
C THR A 143 -36.33 -6.91 -4.28
N TRP A 144 -35.78 -7.78 -3.43
CA TRP A 144 -35.43 -7.38 -2.07
C TRP A 144 -34.22 -6.43 -2.01
N MET A 145 -33.18 -6.68 -2.83
CA MET A 145 -32.03 -5.78 -2.96
C MET A 145 -32.40 -4.44 -3.63
N GLU A 146 -33.26 -4.45 -4.66
CA GLU A 146 -33.83 -3.25 -5.30
C GLU A 146 -34.65 -2.39 -4.32
N ASN A 147 -35.26 -2.99 -3.28
CA ASN A 147 -35.91 -2.27 -2.18
C ASN A 147 -34.91 -1.75 -1.10
N GLY A 148 -33.60 -1.79 -1.36
CA GLY A 148 -32.55 -1.37 -0.42
C GLY A 148 -32.17 -2.43 0.62
N ALA A 149 -32.48 -3.70 0.36
CA ALA A 149 -32.17 -4.86 1.20
C ALA A 149 -32.70 -4.77 2.66
N ALA A 150 -33.81 -4.09 2.89
CA ALA A 150 -34.34 -3.84 4.23
C ALA A 150 -34.95 -5.11 4.88
N ALA A 151 -34.80 -5.25 6.21
CA ALA A 151 -35.31 -6.38 7.01
C ALA A 151 -36.83 -6.65 6.83
N ASN A 152 -37.59 -5.59 6.54
CA ASN A 152 -39.04 -5.60 6.33
C ASN A 152 -39.47 -5.49 4.86
N ASN A 153 -38.50 -5.40 3.92
CA ASN A 153 -38.73 -5.09 2.50
C ASN A 153 -39.51 -3.77 2.24
N ALA A 154 -39.42 -2.79 3.14
CA ALA A 154 -39.85 -1.44 2.82
C ALA A 154 -38.77 -0.78 1.94
N ARG A 155 -39.15 -0.28 0.76
CA ARG A 155 -38.25 0.48 -0.12
C ARG A 155 -37.62 1.62 0.67
N GLN A 156 -36.29 1.65 0.72
CA GLN A 156 -35.55 2.77 1.29
C GLN A 156 -35.64 4.00 0.38
N ALA A 157 -35.61 5.20 0.95
CA ALA A 157 -35.40 6.42 0.18
C ALA A 157 -33.97 6.44 -0.38
N ASP A 158 -33.80 7.02 -1.56
CA ASP A 158 -32.49 7.20 -2.17
C ASP A 158 -31.64 8.15 -1.30
N LYS A 159 -30.38 7.77 -1.03
CA LYS A 159 -29.56 8.44 -0.01
C LYS A 159 -28.98 9.75 -0.53
N GLN A 160 -29.40 10.85 0.09
CA GLN A 160 -28.78 12.18 -0.02
C GLN A 160 -27.75 12.36 1.11
N TYR A 161 -26.73 13.20 0.87
CA TYR A 161 -25.61 13.41 1.78
C TYR A 161 -25.49 14.88 2.23
N PRO A 162 -25.06 15.15 3.48
CA PRO A 162 -24.66 16.49 3.89
C PRO A 162 -23.48 16.98 3.05
N THR A 163 -23.67 18.10 2.34
CA THR A 163 -22.64 18.77 1.57
C THR A 163 -21.87 19.77 2.42
N THR A 164 -20.55 19.71 2.35
CA THR A 164 -19.67 20.80 2.82
C THR A 164 -19.63 21.93 1.79
N ALA A 165 -19.09 23.10 2.17
CA ALA A 165 -18.88 24.20 1.22
C ALA A 165 -18.05 23.76 0.00
N CYS A 166 -18.32 24.36 -1.16
CA CYS A 166 -17.53 24.12 -2.38
C CYS A 166 -16.09 24.64 -2.24
N SER A 167 -15.22 24.22 -3.15
CA SER A 167 -13.82 24.68 -3.19
C SER A 167 -13.62 25.75 -4.26
N ASP A 168 -12.90 26.83 -3.90
CA ASP A 168 -12.44 27.84 -4.86
C ASP A 168 -11.07 27.50 -5.50
N THR A 169 -10.40 26.46 -5.01
CA THR A 169 -9.09 26.02 -5.51
C THR A 169 -9.23 25.42 -6.91
N LEU A 170 -8.60 26.05 -7.90
CA LEU A 170 -8.44 25.49 -9.25
C LEU A 170 -7.59 24.21 -9.20
N GLY A 171 -7.92 23.24 -10.05
CA GLY A 171 -7.02 22.12 -10.34
C GLY A 171 -5.84 22.52 -11.23
N VAL A 172 -4.96 21.55 -11.49
CA VAL A 172 -3.75 21.72 -12.30
C VAL A 172 -3.72 20.60 -13.35
N ASP A 173 -3.60 20.99 -14.62
CA ASP A 173 -3.39 20.07 -15.74
C ASP A 173 -2.56 20.82 -16.83
N PRO A 174 -1.51 20.22 -17.42
CA PRO A 174 -0.71 20.87 -18.46
C PRO A 174 -1.45 21.26 -19.75
N ALA A 175 -2.64 20.68 -19.99
CA ALA A 175 -3.50 21.02 -21.12
C ALA A 175 -4.56 22.10 -20.80
N PHE A 176 -4.61 22.60 -19.55
CA PHE A 176 -5.52 23.65 -19.13
C PHE A 176 -4.90 25.05 -19.24
N ASP A 177 -5.58 25.95 -19.95
CA ASP A 177 -5.23 27.37 -20.09
C ASP A 177 -6.24 28.21 -19.27
N PRO A 178 -5.85 28.77 -18.10
CA PRO A 178 -6.77 29.49 -17.23
C PRO A 178 -7.18 30.86 -17.80
N ASP A 179 -6.36 31.47 -18.67
CA ASP A 179 -6.55 32.83 -19.18
C ASP A 179 -7.41 32.88 -20.46
N ARG A 180 -7.78 31.71 -21.01
CA ARG A 180 -8.38 31.58 -22.34
C ARG A 180 -9.69 30.80 -22.33
N ASP A 181 -10.72 31.39 -22.90
CA ASP A 181 -12.00 30.70 -23.12
C ASP A 181 -11.85 29.58 -24.16
N PRO A 182 -12.41 28.37 -23.92
CA PRO A 182 -12.51 27.32 -24.92
C PRO A 182 -13.21 27.79 -26.20
N SER A 183 -12.64 27.46 -27.36
CA SER A 183 -13.19 27.84 -28.67
C SER A 183 -14.36 26.96 -29.15
N ALA A 184 -14.94 26.14 -28.27
CA ALA A 184 -16.04 25.25 -28.59
C ALA A 184 -17.39 25.96 -28.39
N ALA A 185 -18.36 25.69 -29.26
CA ALA A 185 -19.64 26.41 -29.27
C ALA A 185 -20.44 26.20 -27.97
N ASP A 186 -20.36 25.00 -27.40
CA ASP A 186 -21.07 24.59 -26.19
C ASP A 186 -20.54 25.23 -24.91
N PHE A 187 -19.39 25.92 -24.94
CA PHE A 187 -18.84 26.61 -23.76
C PHE A 187 -19.76 27.73 -23.26
N ALA A 188 -20.45 28.44 -24.16
CA ALA A 188 -21.41 29.47 -23.77
C ALA A 188 -22.61 28.88 -23.01
N THR A 189 -23.19 27.80 -23.53
CA THR A 189 -24.25 27.03 -22.86
C THR A 189 -23.78 26.46 -21.52
N PHE A 190 -22.54 25.95 -21.46
CA PHE A 190 -21.94 25.46 -20.23
C PHE A 190 -21.84 26.55 -19.17
N GLN A 191 -21.29 27.72 -19.54
CA GLN A 191 -21.12 28.86 -18.64
C GLN A 191 -22.46 29.36 -18.08
N GLU A 192 -23.49 29.49 -18.93
CA GLU A 192 -24.80 30.01 -18.51
C GLU A 192 -25.64 28.97 -17.73
N ARG A 193 -25.62 27.69 -18.15
CA ARG A 193 -26.59 26.69 -17.67
C ARG A 193 -26.00 25.55 -16.84
N VAL A 194 -24.73 25.18 -17.01
CA VAL A 194 -24.15 23.97 -16.40
C VAL A 194 -23.22 24.27 -15.23
N SER A 195 -22.30 25.24 -15.38
CA SER A 195 -21.37 25.60 -14.31
C SER A 195 -22.05 25.97 -12.98
N PRO A 196 -23.22 26.67 -12.96
CA PRO A 196 -23.96 26.92 -11.73
C PRO A 196 -24.44 25.62 -11.05
N VAL A 197 -24.98 24.66 -11.83
CA VAL A 197 -25.46 23.36 -11.33
C VAL A 197 -24.32 22.56 -10.72
N LEU A 198 -23.15 22.54 -11.38
CA LEU A 198 -21.96 21.88 -10.88
C LEU A 198 -21.45 22.53 -9.58
N GLY A 199 -21.41 23.86 -9.51
CA GLY A 199 -21.00 24.62 -8.33
C GLY A 199 -21.91 24.39 -7.11
N GLU A 200 -23.22 24.43 -7.32
CA GLU A 200 -24.23 24.28 -6.25
C GLU A 200 -24.40 22.82 -5.79
N SER A 201 -24.42 21.86 -6.73
CA SER A 201 -24.85 20.47 -6.44
C SER A 201 -23.72 19.43 -6.42
N CYS A 202 -22.53 19.73 -6.99
CA CYS A 202 -21.47 18.73 -7.17
C CYS A 202 -20.11 19.13 -6.54
N ALA A 203 -19.78 20.42 -6.53
CA ALA A 203 -18.45 20.94 -6.16
C ALA A 203 -18.16 21.01 -4.65
N ALA A 204 -18.99 20.43 -3.78
CA ALA A 204 -18.78 20.36 -2.34
C ALA A 204 -17.42 19.71 -1.97
N SER A 205 -16.74 20.21 -0.94
CA SER A 205 -15.38 19.77 -0.53
C SER A 205 -15.28 18.35 0.06
N ASN A 206 -16.40 17.64 0.16
CA ASN A 206 -16.52 16.21 0.47
C ASN A 206 -17.14 15.40 -0.69
N CYS A 207 -17.50 16.07 -1.78
CA CYS A 207 -17.77 15.51 -3.10
C CYS A 207 -16.62 15.95 -4.03
N HIS A 208 -16.92 16.49 -5.22
CA HIS A 208 -15.91 16.83 -6.24
C HIS A 208 -15.05 18.07 -5.94
N GLY A 209 -15.33 18.81 -4.85
CA GLY A 209 -14.57 20.00 -4.45
C GLY A 209 -13.12 19.74 -4.04
N SER A 210 -12.72 18.48 -3.79
CA SER A 210 -11.34 18.14 -3.49
C SER A 210 -10.57 17.68 -4.74
N ALA A 211 -9.36 18.20 -4.93
CA ALA A 211 -8.46 17.83 -6.03
C ALA A 211 -7.99 16.36 -6.00
N SER A 212 -8.30 15.62 -4.92
CA SER A 212 -8.12 14.18 -4.82
C SER A 212 -9.11 13.36 -5.66
N ASN A 213 -10.17 13.97 -6.19
CA ASN A 213 -11.19 13.26 -6.97
C ASN A 213 -10.82 13.18 -8.45
N SER A 214 -11.15 12.05 -9.10
CA SER A 214 -10.96 11.86 -10.56
C SER A 214 -11.80 12.82 -11.43
N LEU A 215 -12.85 13.40 -10.86
CA LEU A 215 -13.49 14.62 -11.34
C LEU A 215 -13.35 15.65 -10.22
N HIS A 216 -12.55 16.70 -10.45
CA HIS A 216 -12.41 17.82 -9.52
C HIS A 216 -13.17 19.04 -10.08
N LEU A 217 -14.07 19.60 -9.26
CA LEU A 217 -14.87 20.76 -9.57
C LEU A 217 -14.60 21.89 -8.58
N THR A 218 -14.81 23.12 -9.04
CA THR A 218 -14.75 24.35 -8.24
C THR A 218 -16.14 24.99 -8.09
N CYS A 219 -16.26 25.97 -7.20
CA CYS A 219 -17.48 26.76 -7.00
C CYS A 219 -18.03 27.43 -8.28
N GLY A 220 -17.21 27.62 -9.33
CA GLY A 220 -17.66 28.21 -10.60
C GLY A 220 -17.96 29.71 -10.55
N THR A 221 -17.38 30.44 -9.59
CA THR A 221 -17.67 31.87 -9.31
C THR A 221 -16.76 32.84 -10.07
N SER A 222 -15.61 32.39 -10.57
CA SER A 222 -14.69 33.15 -11.43
C SER A 222 -14.67 32.60 -12.86
N ALA A 223 -14.16 33.37 -13.82
CA ALA A 223 -14.06 32.91 -15.21
C ALA A 223 -13.11 31.71 -15.35
N GLU A 224 -12.02 31.72 -14.60
CA GLU A 224 -11.01 30.66 -14.52
C GLU A 224 -11.62 29.37 -13.92
N GLN A 225 -12.47 29.52 -12.90
CA GLN A 225 -13.24 28.40 -12.31
C GLN A 225 -14.25 27.80 -13.29
N VAL A 226 -14.95 28.62 -14.08
CA VAL A 226 -15.85 28.13 -15.14
C VAL A 226 -15.07 27.39 -16.23
N ARG A 227 -13.92 27.94 -16.67
CA ARG A 227 -13.02 27.28 -17.63
C ARG A 227 -12.53 25.93 -17.09
N TRP A 228 -12.11 25.86 -15.82
CA TRP A 228 -11.70 24.61 -15.19
C TRP A 228 -12.85 23.60 -15.12
N ASN A 229 -14.03 24.02 -14.66
CA ASN A 229 -15.20 23.14 -14.57
C ASN A 229 -15.58 22.56 -15.94
N TYR A 230 -15.46 23.35 -17.02
CA TYR A 230 -15.65 22.86 -18.39
C TYR A 230 -14.55 21.86 -18.78
N PHE A 231 -13.28 22.21 -18.55
CA PHE A 231 -12.13 21.36 -18.87
C PHE A 231 -12.18 20.00 -18.16
N ALA A 232 -12.61 19.97 -16.89
CA ALA A 232 -12.72 18.76 -16.09
C ALA A 232 -13.95 17.89 -16.43
N THR A 233 -15.04 18.48 -16.95
CA THR A 233 -16.29 17.73 -17.26
C THR A 233 -16.46 17.36 -18.71
N GLN A 234 -15.80 18.04 -19.66
CA GLN A 234 -16.03 17.85 -21.10
C GLN A 234 -15.89 16.40 -21.58
N ASP A 235 -14.95 15.62 -21.02
CA ASP A 235 -14.73 14.24 -21.42
C ASP A 235 -15.67 13.22 -20.72
N TYR A 236 -16.46 13.64 -19.73
CA TYR A 236 -17.50 12.82 -19.10
C TYR A 236 -18.82 12.78 -19.91
N VAL A 237 -18.87 13.49 -21.04
CA VAL A 237 -19.94 13.44 -22.04
C VAL A 237 -19.66 12.34 -23.06
N SER A 238 -20.69 11.61 -23.46
CA SER A 238 -20.63 10.55 -24.48
C SER A 238 -21.43 10.93 -25.73
N THR A 239 -21.15 10.28 -26.86
CA THR A 239 -21.87 10.51 -28.13
C THR A 239 -23.38 10.26 -28.06
N ASP A 240 -23.84 9.49 -27.07
CA ASP A 240 -25.24 9.34 -26.72
C ASP A 240 -25.47 9.97 -25.35
N SER A 241 -26.06 11.18 -25.34
CA SER A 241 -26.00 12.08 -24.18
C SER A 241 -26.61 11.53 -22.88
N PRO A 242 -27.69 10.70 -22.86
CA PRO A 242 -28.21 10.10 -21.62
C PRO A 242 -27.31 9.03 -20.99
N LEU A 243 -26.33 8.49 -21.73
CA LEU A 243 -25.35 7.52 -21.20
C LEU A 243 -24.14 8.18 -20.54
N SER A 244 -23.89 9.47 -20.83
CA SER A 244 -22.83 10.29 -20.25
C SER A 244 -22.74 10.14 -18.74
N GLU A 245 -21.55 9.91 -18.21
CA GLU A 245 -21.38 9.65 -16.77
C GLU A 245 -21.80 10.85 -15.92
N ILE A 246 -21.59 12.08 -16.41
CA ILE A 246 -22.03 13.33 -15.75
C ILE A 246 -23.56 13.50 -15.71
N VAL A 247 -24.31 12.78 -16.55
CA VAL A 247 -25.79 12.79 -16.59
C VAL A 247 -26.36 11.61 -15.80
N ARG A 248 -25.79 10.41 -15.98
CA ARG A 248 -26.37 9.14 -15.48
C ARG A 248 -25.99 8.78 -14.04
N ARG A 249 -24.85 9.26 -13.52
CA ARG A 249 -24.45 9.04 -12.11
C ARG A 249 -25.26 9.86 -11.09
N PRO A 250 -25.48 11.18 -11.25
CA PRO A 250 -26.19 11.97 -10.24
C PRO A 250 -27.71 11.72 -10.18
N LEU A 251 -28.28 11.06 -11.21
CA LEU A 251 -29.70 10.72 -11.29
C LEU A 251 -30.06 9.52 -10.39
N ALA A 252 -31.25 9.56 -9.76
CA ALA A 252 -31.79 8.43 -9.01
C ALA A 252 -31.91 7.15 -9.85
N ALA A 253 -31.58 5.99 -9.26
CA ALA A 253 -31.70 4.70 -9.93
C ALA A 253 -33.13 4.42 -10.43
N ALA A 254 -34.15 4.84 -9.67
CA ALA A 254 -35.56 4.72 -10.05
C ALA A 254 -35.97 5.58 -11.26
N ALA A 255 -35.14 6.54 -11.67
CA ALA A 255 -35.33 7.36 -12.87
C ALA A 255 -34.42 6.92 -14.05
N GLY A 256 -33.64 5.85 -13.90
CA GLY A 256 -32.70 5.33 -14.92
C GLY A 256 -31.22 5.60 -14.65
N GLY A 257 -30.91 6.26 -13.53
CA GLY A 257 -29.54 6.51 -13.07
C GLY A 257 -28.81 5.26 -12.58
N THR A 258 -27.60 5.46 -12.04
CA THR A 258 -26.68 4.37 -11.66
C THR A 258 -25.95 4.69 -10.35
N PHE A 259 -25.25 3.70 -9.77
CA PHE A 259 -24.50 3.91 -8.53
C PHE A 259 -23.53 5.10 -8.60
N HIS A 260 -23.56 5.90 -7.54
CA HIS A 260 -22.70 7.05 -7.31
C HIS A 260 -22.38 7.14 -5.81
N GLU A 261 -21.10 7.23 -5.49
CA GLU A 261 -20.59 7.28 -4.11
C GLU A 261 -21.16 8.48 -3.32
N GLY A 262 -21.34 9.63 -3.98
CA GLY A 262 -21.97 10.82 -3.43
C GLY A 262 -23.50 10.79 -3.38
N GLY A 263 -24.14 9.63 -3.64
CA GLY A 263 -25.59 9.45 -3.54
C GLY A 263 -26.39 10.06 -4.69
N THR A 264 -27.70 10.19 -4.48
CA THR A 264 -28.61 10.81 -5.47
C THR A 264 -28.59 12.33 -5.33
N VAL A 265 -28.41 13.01 -6.47
CA VAL A 265 -28.47 14.49 -6.58
C VAL A 265 -29.78 14.90 -7.24
N PHE A 266 -30.19 14.21 -8.32
CA PHE A 266 -31.44 14.48 -9.04
C PHE A 266 -32.43 13.32 -8.86
N GLU A 267 -33.58 13.58 -8.24
CA GLU A 267 -34.60 12.54 -7.99
C GLU A 267 -35.37 12.10 -9.26
N SER A 268 -35.31 12.91 -10.32
CA SER A 268 -36.14 12.75 -11.52
C SER A 268 -35.48 13.35 -12.76
N THR A 269 -35.76 12.78 -13.93
CA THR A 269 -35.35 13.34 -15.22
C THR A 269 -36.06 14.67 -15.56
N ALA A 270 -37.07 15.06 -14.78
CA ALA A 270 -37.74 16.36 -14.89
C ALA A 270 -37.04 17.49 -14.10
N ASP A 271 -35.94 17.20 -13.40
CA ASP A 271 -35.17 18.21 -12.67
C ASP A 271 -34.47 19.19 -13.62
N ALA A 272 -34.41 20.47 -13.23
CA ALA A 272 -33.87 21.54 -14.08
C ALA A 272 -32.34 21.46 -14.24
N GLY A 273 -31.60 21.02 -13.20
CA GLY A 273 -30.16 20.79 -13.25
C GLY A 273 -29.83 19.56 -14.09
N TYR A 274 -30.61 18.48 -13.94
CA TYR A 274 -30.51 17.31 -14.82
C TYR A 274 -30.74 17.68 -16.29
N GLN A 275 -31.79 18.45 -16.60
CA GLN A 275 -32.08 18.88 -17.97
C GLN A 275 -31.00 19.81 -18.53
N ALA A 276 -30.41 20.70 -17.72
CA ALA A 276 -29.29 21.53 -18.16
C ALA A 276 -28.05 20.70 -18.54
N LEU A 277 -27.73 19.66 -17.75
CA LEU A 277 -26.65 18.73 -18.05
C LEU A 277 -26.92 17.91 -19.32
N LEU A 278 -28.15 17.41 -19.49
CA LEU A 278 -28.55 16.60 -20.64
C LEU A 278 -28.58 17.41 -21.95
N ASP A 279 -29.11 18.64 -21.91
CA ASP A 279 -29.13 19.56 -23.06
C ASP A 279 -27.70 19.87 -23.54
N TRP A 280 -26.81 20.25 -22.62
CA TRP A 280 -25.42 20.55 -22.96
C TRP A 280 -24.65 19.32 -23.45
N ALA A 281 -24.85 18.15 -22.83
CA ALA A 281 -24.26 16.89 -23.30
C ALA A 281 -24.73 16.55 -24.74
N ALA A 282 -25.97 16.88 -25.11
CA ALA A 282 -26.48 16.72 -26.47
C ALA A 282 -25.93 17.77 -27.46
N GLU A 283 -25.74 19.02 -27.03
CA GLU A 283 -25.10 20.06 -27.85
C GLU A 283 -23.63 19.73 -28.14
N LYS A 284 -22.92 19.22 -27.13
CA LYS A 284 -21.51 18.86 -27.22
C LYS A 284 -21.24 17.63 -28.09
N GLY A 285 -22.08 16.59 -27.97
CA GLY A 285 -22.02 15.39 -28.82
C GLY A 285 -20.86 14.41 -28.55
N GLY A 286 -20.09 14.57 -27.47
CA GLY A 286 -19.06 13.62 -27.06
C GLY A 286 -17.83 14.25 -26.37
N PRO A 287 -16.81 13.44 -26.05
CA PRO A 287 -15.55 13.90 -25.47
C PRO A 287 -14.59 14.35 -26.58
N THR A 288 -13.67 15.26 -26.26
CA THR A 288 -12.75 15.85 -27.26
C THR A 288 -11.32 15.34 -27.15
N ASN A 289 -10.87 14.93 -25.95
CA ASN A 289 -9.46 14.68 -25.69
C ASN A 289 -9.12 13.17 -25.75
N VAL A 290 -9.59 12.50 -26.79
CA VAL A 290 -9.47 11.05 -27.00
C VAL A 290 -8.02 10.67 -27.34
N ASP A 291 -7.46 9.67 -26.63
CA ASP A 291 -6.21 9.04 -27.08
C ASP A 291 -6.50 8.08 -28.26
N THR A 292 -5.65 8.10 -29.27
CA THR A 292 -5.72 7.27 -30.48
C THR A 292 -4.50 6.34 -30.59
N SER A 293 -3.78 6.10 -29.50
CA SER A 293 -2.71 5.10 -29.47
C SER A 293 -3.30 3.69 -29.69
N PRO A 294 -2.68 2.82 -30.52
CA PRO A 294 -3.20 1.48 -30.78
C PRO A 294 -3.35 0.62 -29.51
N GLY A 295 -2.52 0.86 -28.50
CA GLY A 295 -2.60 0.23 -27.20
C GLY A 295 -3.87 0.63 -26.42
N PHE A 296 -4.21 1.91 -26.38
CA PHE A 296 -5.44 2.40 -25.74
C PHE A 296 -6.70 1.96 -26.48
N GLU A 297 -6.70 1.94 -27.82
CA GLU A 297 -7.83 1.43 -28.60
C GLU A 297 -8.04 -0.07 -28.38
N PHE A 298 -6.97 -0.87 -28.43
CA PHE A 298 -7.04 -2.30 -28.12
C PHE A 298 -7.48 -2.56 -26.68
N PHE A 299 -7.02 -1.76 -25.71
CA PHE A 299 -7.48 -1.85 -24.34
C PHE A 299 -9.00 -1.57 -24.23
N THR A 300 -9.45 -0.48 -24.85
CA THR A 300 -10.86 -0.05 -24.85
C THR A 300 -11.79 -1.11 -25.44
N GLU A 301 -11.39 -1.72 -26.56
CA GLU A 301 -12.26 -2.56 -27.38
C GLU A 301 -12.09 -4.07 -27.13
N ARG A 302 -10.99 -4.49 -26.48
CA ARG A 302 -10.68 -5.90 -26.20
C ARG A 302 -10.42 -6.19 -24.71
N VAL A 303 -9.50 -5.47 -24.07
CA VAL A 303 -9.02 -5.81 -22.70
C VAL A 303 -10.03 -5.41 -21.62
N GLN A 304 -10.56 -4.19 -21.65
CA GLN A 304 -11.56 -3.72 -20.68
C GLN A 304 -12.80 -4.64 -20.66
N PRO A 305 -13.39 -5.04 -21.81
CA PRO A 305 -14.41 -6.10 -21.86
C PRO A 305 -14.01 -7.43 -21.19
N MET A 306 -12.75 -7.85 -21.29
CA MET A 306 -12.25 -9.10 -20.67
C MET A 306 -12.06 -8.99 -19.15
N LEU A 307 -11.65 -7.82 -18.65
CA LEU A 307 -11.63 -7.53 -17.20
C LEU A 307 -13.07 -7.51 -16.63
N VAL A 308 -14.02 -6.95 -17.38
CA VAL A 308 -15.45 -6.97 -17.03
C VAL A 308 -15.99 -8.41 -17.02
N ARG A 309 -15.71 -9.20 -18.06
CA ARG A 309 -16.12 -10.61 -18.19
C ARG A 309 -15.80 -11.45 -16.94
N ARG A 310 -14.60 -11.32 -16.39
CA ARG A 310 -14.14 -12.09 -15.22
C ARG A 310 -14.56 -11.49 -13.86
N GLY A 311 -15.34 -10.39 -13.86
CA GLY A 311 -15.88 -9.79 -12.64
C GLY A 311 -14.92 -8.84 -11.91
N CYS A 312 -13.81 -8.42 -12.52
CA CYS A 312 -12.78 -7.61 -11.85
C CYS A 312 -13.34 -6.30 -11.27
N MET A 313 -14.27 -5.65 -11.99
CA MET A 313 -14.86 -4.37 -11.61
C MET A 313 -16.03 -4.47 -10.61
N MET A 314 -16.16 -5.59 -9.88
CA MET A 314 -17.13 -5.68 -8.77
C MET A 314 -16.74 -4.75 -7.62
N LEU A 315 -17.74 -4.27 -6.88
CA LEU A 315 -17.55 -3.34 -5.75
C LEU A 315 -16.51 -3.88 -4.74
N GLY A 316 -16.63 -5.15 -4.35
CA GLY A 316 -15.66 -5.85 -3.47
C GLY A 316 -14.45 -6.50 -4.16
N CYS A 317 -14.02 -6.04 -5.34
CA CYS A 317 -12.86 -6.60 -6.06
C CYS A 317 -11.80 -5.55 -6.44
N HIS A 318 -12.07 -4.74 -7.48
CA HIS A 318 -11.17 -3.67 -7.94
C HIS A 318 -11.89 -2.33 -8.16
N SER A 319 -12.90 -2.00 -7.37
CA SER A 319 -13.62 -0.73 -7.46
C SER A 319 -12.83 0.50 -6.97
N SER A 320 -13.43 1.68 -7.19
CA SER A 320 -13.08 2.96 -6.55
C SER A 320 -12.98 2.87 -5.02
N SER A 321 -13.80 2.04 -4.36
CA SER A 321 -13.86 1.89 -2.89
C SER A 321 -12.81 0.93 -2.31
N MET A 322 -11.93 0.33 -3.13
CA MET A 322 -10.98 -0.68 -2.66
C MET A 322 -9.70 -0.12 -2.04
N PHE A 323 -9.21 -0.81 -1.00
CA PHE A 323 -7.90 -0.55 -0.40
C PHE A 323 -6.77 -1.31 -1.10
N HIS A 324 -6.43 -0.86 -2.30
CA HIS A 324 -5.21 -1.21 -3.04
C HIS A 324 -4.96 -0.16 -4.13
N ASP A 325 -3.83 -0.24 -4.83
CA ASP A 325 -3.49 0.72 -5.89
C ASP A 325 -4.43 0.58 -7.11
N TYR A 326 -4.83 -0.65 -7.46
CA TYR A 326 -5.49 -1.04 -8.73
C TYR A 326 -7.02 -0.81 -8.72
N ARG A 327 -7.45 0.44 -8.53
CA ARG A 327 -8.86 0.87 -8.33
C ARG A 327 -9.59 1.19 -9.64
N LEU A 328 -9.93 0.17 -10.44
CA LEU A 328 -10.74 0.31 -11.66
C LEU A 328 -12.07 1.06 -11.43
N ARG A 329 -12.52 1.75 -12.47
CA ARG A 329 -13.81 2.46 -12.56
C ARG A 329 -14.80 1.60 -13.34
N GLY A 330 -15.89 1.18 -12.70
CA GLY A 330 -16.89 0.28 -13.29
C GLY A 330 -17.83 0.88 -14.34
N GLY A 331 -17.64 2.15 -14.75
CA GLY A 331 -18.55 2.86 -15.64
C GLY A 331 -19.92 3.16 -15.02
N SER A 332 -20.87 3.61 -15.83
CA SER A 332 -22.26 3.93 -15.48
C SER A 332 -23.21 2.86 -16.03
N GLY A 333 -23.33 1.71 -15.35
CA GLY A 333 -24.34 0.69 -15.70
C GLY A 333 -24.15 0.11 -17.11
N GLY A 334 -22.97 -0.45 -17.37
CA GLY A 334 -22.56 -1.04 -18.66
C GLY A 334 -21.91 -0.05 -19.64
N HIS A 335 -22.01 1.26 -19.39
CA HIS A 335 -21.38 2.29 -20.21
C HIS A 335 -20.06 2.78 -19.62
N PHE A 336 -19.02 2.96 -20.43
CA PHE A 336 -17.73 3.49 -20.01
C PHE A 336 -17.39 4.81 -20.73
N GLY A 337 -17.36 5.92 -19.97
CA GLY A 337 -16.85 7.19 -20.47
C GLY A 337 -15.35 7.15 -20.76
N LEU A 338 -14.85 8.19 -21.44
CA LEU A 338 -13.42 8.33 -21.73
C LEU A 338 -12.56 8.41 -20.44
N PRO A 339 -12.91 9.20 -19.40
CA PRO A 339 -12.14 9.26 -18.15
C PRO A 339 -12.09 7.92 -17.39
N ALA A 340 -13.19 7.16 -17.37
CA ALA A 340 -13.23 5.83 -16.76
C ALA A 340 -12.31 4.86 -17.51
N THR A 341 -12.37 4.84 -18.85
CA THR A 341 -11.54 3.94 -19.67
C THR A 341 -10.06 4.33 -19.64
N ARG A 342 -9.73 5.63 -19.70
CA ARG A 342 -8.36 6.15 -19.51
C ARG A 342 -7.82 5.71 -18.16
N LYS A 343 -8.54 5.97 -17.06
CA LYS A 343 -8.03 5.59 -15.74
C LYS A 343 -7.93 4.07 -15.56
N ASN A 344 -8.79 3.28 -16.21
CA ASN A 344 -8.67 1.82 -16.26
C ASN A 344 -7.43 1.37 -17.03
N TYR A 345 -7.13 1.98 -18.19
CA TYR A 345 -5.94 1.72 -18.98
C TYR A 345 -4.67 2.00 -18.19
N ASP A 346 -4.54 3.20 -17.63
CA ASP A 346 -3.37 3.62 -16.82
C ASP A 346 -3.13 2.63 -15.66
N LEU A 347 -4.18 2.40 -14.86
CA LEU A 347 -4.12 1.51 -13.69
C LEU A 347 -3.79 0.06 -14.08
N THR A 348 -4.18 -0.40 -15.27
CA THR A 348 -3.86 -1.76 -15.75
C THR A 348 -2.44 -1.84 -16.31
N LEU A 349 -2.00 -0.82 -17.05
CA LEU A 349 -0.64 -0.67 -17.58
C LEU A 349 0.40 -0.70 -16.45
N GLU A 350 0.11 -0.05 -15.32
CA GLU A 350 0.91 -0.13 -14.09
C GLU A 350 1.14 -1.58 -13.60
N GLN A 351 0.27 -2.54 -13.92
CA GLN A 351 0.36 -3.93 -13.44
C GLN A 351 1.03 -4.89 -14.45
N LEU A 352 1.48 -4.39 -15.61
CA LEU A 352 2.21 -5.16 -16.63
C LEU A 352 3.72 -5.15 -16.35
N ALA A 353 4.44 -6.21 -16.69
CA ALA A 353 5.91 -6.26 -16.67
C ALA A 353 6.43 -6.20 -18.12
N LEU A 354 6.67 -4.98 -18.64
CA LEU A 354 7.00 -4.79 -20.06
C LEU A 354 8.46 -5.13 -20.37
N ASP A 355 9.37 -4.92 -19.40
CA ASP A 355 10.79 -5.31 -19.46
C ASP A 355 11.01 -6.83 -19.45
N ALA A 356 10.07 -7.59 -18.87
CA ALA A 356 10.12 -9.06 -18.87
C ALA A 356 9.71 -9.64 -20.24
N PRO A 357 10.32 -10.73 -20.74
CA PRO A 357 9.89 -11.39 -21.96
C PRO A 357 8.59 -12.21 -21.76
N ASN A 358 8.51 -13.00 -20.70
CA ASN A 358 7.30 -13.76 -20.36
C ASN A 358 6.21 -12.81 -19.81
N PRO A 359 5.03 -12.69 -20.45
CA PRO A 359 3.95 -11.84 -19.94
C PRO A 359 3.40 -12.29 -18.58
N GLU A 360 3.58 -13.57 -18.17
CA GLU A 360 3.19 -14.06 -16.84
C GLU A 360 3.97 -13.43 -15.69
N ALA A 361 5.11 -12.77 -15.95
CA ALA A 361 5.79 -11.94 -14.96
C ALA A 361 4.95 -10.72 -14.53
N SER A 362 3.98 -10.31 -15.36
CA SER A 362 3.04 -9.22 -15.07
C SER A 362 2.12 -9.57 -13.90
N ARG A 363 2.01 -8.69 -12.90
CA ARG A 363 1.11 -8.86 -11.74
C ARG A 363 -0.34 -9.12 -12.14
N LEU A 364 -0.81 -8.48 -13.22
CA LEU A 364 -2.15 -8.69 -13.79
C LEU A 364 -2.41 -10.16 -14.15
N VAL A 365 -1.42 -10.82 -14.76
CA VAL A 365 -1.50 -12.21 -15.18
C VAL A 365 -1.18 -13.12 -13.99
N ARG A 366 -0.05 -12.91 -13.30
CA ARG A 366 0.46 -13.79 -12.23
C ARG A 366 -0.50 -13.95 -11.06
N LYS A 367 -1.28 -12.93 -10.70
CA LYS A 367 -2.35 -13.04 -9.69
C LYS A 367 -3.52 -13.95 -10.09
N ASN A 368 -3.72 -14.14 -11.38
CA ASN A 368 -4.84 -14.89 -11.92
C ASN A 368 -4.43 -16.28 -12.43
N LEU A 369 -3.16 -16.66 -12.29
CA LEU A 369 -2.69 -18.03 -12.51
C LEU A 369 -2.74 -18.85 -11.20
N VAL A 370 -2.72 -20.18 -11.32
CA VAL A 370 -2.70 -21.09 -10.16
C VAL A 370 -1.50 -20.75 -9.26
N PRO A 371 -1.71 -20.47 -7.96
CA PRO A 371 -0.63 -20.06 -7.07
C PRO A 371 0.36 -21.19 -6.79
N ALA A 372 1.63 -20.83 -6.64
CA ALA A 372 2.69 -21.75 -6.23
C ALA A 372 2.40 -22.38 -4.85
N PRO A 373 2.76 -23.67 -4.62
CA PRO A 373 3.65 -24.50 -5.44
C PRO A 373 2.97 -25.19 -6.64
N TYR A 374 1.66 -25.04 -6.83
CA TYR A 374 0.89 -25.77 -7.85
C TYR A 374 0.92 -25.12 -9.24
N GLY A 375 1.44 -23.91 -9.37
CA GLY A 375 1.62 -23.19 -10.64
C GLY A 375 2.54 -21.98 -10.50
N PRO A 376 2.74 -21.19 -11.59
CA PRO A 376 3.62 -20.02 -11.60
C PRO A 376 3.01 -18.80 -10.89
N GLY A 377 1.72 -18.84 -10.55
CA GLY A 377 0.95 -17.72 -10.02
C GLY A 377 1.26 -17.34 -8.57
N ILE A 378 0.60 -16.28 -8.13
CA ILE A 378 0.71 -15.72 -6.76
C ILE A 378 -0.68 -15.52 -6.15
N LEU A 379 -0.77 -15.60 -4.81
CA LEU A 379 -2.05 -15.57 -4.10
C LEU A 379 -2.87 -14.30 -4.38
N HIS A 380 -4.16 -14.52 -4.68
CA HIS A 380 -5.13 -13.49 -5.03
C HIS A 380 -6.48 -13.79 -4.39
N ARG A 381 -7.07 -12.79 -3.70
CA ARG A 381 -8.35 -12.92 -3.00
C ARG A 381 -9.54 -13.23 -3.92
N GLY A 382 -9.46 -12.88 -5.21
CA GLY A 382 -10.46 -13.24 -6.22
C GLY A 382 -10.29 -14.64 -6.83
N GLY A 383 -9.23 -15.37 -6.48
CA GLY A 383 -8.88 -16.67 -7.09
C GLY A 383 -8.12 -16.55 -8.42
N PRO A 384 -7.71 -17.68 -9.02
CA PRO A 384 -6.90 -17.71 -10.23
C PRO A 384 -7.77 -17.62 -11.50
N LEU A 385 -8.25 -16.42 -11.81
CA LEU A 385 -9.27 -16.16 -12.87
C LEU A 385 -8.82 -16.46 -14.32
N LEU A 386 -7.53 -16.73 -14.55
CA LEU A 386 -6.90 -17.05 -15.84
C LEU A 386 -6.20 -18.42 -15.83
N ALA A 387 -6.47 -19.28 -14.84
CA ALA A 387 -5.88 -20.62 -14.75
C ALA A 387 -6.16 -21.50 -15.99
N GLU A 388 -7.33 -21.33 -16.60
CA GLU A 388 -7.75 -22.05 -17.80
C GLU A 388 -7.50 -21.19 -19.04
N HIS A 389 -6.38 -21.46 -19.73
CA HIS A 389 -5.98 -20.80 -20.97
C HIS A 389 -5.30 -21.81 -21.93
N PRO A 390 -5.29 -21.57 -23.25
CA PRO A 390 -4.58 -22.44 -24.19
C PRO A 390 -3.06 -22.23 -24.11
N ALA A 391 -2.29 -23.31 -24.26
CA ALA A 391 -0.82 -23.26 -24.20
C ALA A 391 -0.15 -22.40 -25.30
N THR A 392 -0.90 -22.00 -26.33
CA THR A 392 -0.47 -21.09 -27.39
C THR A 392 -1.63 -20.16 -27.77
N CYS A 393 -1.36 -18.86 -27.88
CA CYS A 393 -2.36 -17.85 -28.25
C CYS A 393 -2.24 -17.44 -29.73
N ASP A 394 -3.38 -17.35 -30.41
CA ASP A 394 -3.47 -16.70 -31.73
C ASP A 394 -3.65 -15.18 -31.52
N ALA A 395 -2.62 -14.40 -31.85
CA ALA A 395 -2.65 -12.94 -31.71
C ALA A 395 -3.63 -12.25 -32.67
N ALA A 396 -3.86 -12.81 -33.88
CA ALA A 396 -4.78 -12.24 -34.86
C ALA A 396 -6.25 -12.48 -34.45
N ALA A 397 -6.56 -13.67 -33.94
CA ALA A 397 -7.86 -13.97 -33.34
C ALA A 397 -8.08 -13.14 -32.06
N SER A 398 -7.05 -13.00 -31.21
CA SER A 398 -7.11 -12.14 -30.01
C SER A 398 -7.39 -10.67 -30.35
N ALA A 399 -6.88 -10.18 -31.48
CA ALA A 399 -7.13 -8.82 -31.96
C ALA A 399 -8.50 -8.62 -32.64
N THR A 400 -8.95 -9.54 -33.50
CA THR A 400 -10.11 -9.30 -34.39
C THR A 400 -11.26 -10.30 -34.28
N GLY A 401 -11.06 -11.45 -33.64
CA GLY A 401 -12.08 -12.50 -33.50
C GLY A 401 -13.22 -12.13 -32.53
N PRO A 402 -14.34 -12.87 -32.53
CA PRO A 402 -15.44 -12.66 -31.58
C PRO A 402 -14.94 -12.82 -30.15
N LEU A 403 -15.20 -11.83 -29.28
CA LEU A 403 -14.71 -11.83 -27.90
C LEU A 403 -15.25 -13.02 -27.08
N ASP A 404 -16.48 -13.48 -27.35
CA ASP A 404 -17.04 -14.69 -26.73
C ASP A 404 -16.31 -16.00 -27.08
N GLU A 405 -15.41 -15.97 -28.06
CA GLU A 405 -14.63 -17.13 -28.52
C GLU A 405 -13.13 -17.02 -28.14
N GLN A 406 -12.69 -15.89 -27.55
CA GLN A 406 -11.28 -15.68 -27.18
C GLN A 406 -11.02 -16.00 -25.70
N SER A 407 -9.83 -16.52 -25.39
CA SER A 407 -9.34 -16.59 -24.01
C SER A 407 -8.93 -15.19 -23.52
N GLU A 408 -9.36 -14.83 -22.32
CA GLU A 408 -9.01 -13.58 -21.65
C GLU A 408 -7.49 -13.41 -21.53
N TYR A 409 -6.78 -14.51 -21.24
CA TYR A 409 -5.32 -14.58 -21.17
C TYR A 409 -4.69 -14.20 -22.52
N CYS A 410 -5.21 -14.71 -23.64
CA CYS A 410 -4.68 -14.39 -24.96
C CYS A 410 -4.93 -12.94 -25.38
N VAL A 411 -6.09 -12.37 -25.05
CA VAL A 411 -6.36 -10.95 -25.28
C VAL A 411 -5.44 -10.06 -24.44
N ILE A 412 -5.20 -10.40 -23.17
CA ILE A 412 -4.30 -9.65 -22.28
C ILE A 412 -2.85 -9.76 -22.74
N THR A 413 -2.37 -10.96 -23.10
CA THR A 413 -0.97 -11.16 -23.55
C THR A 413 -0.68 -10.50 -24.91
N ALA A 414 -1.65 -10.48 -25.83
CA ALA A 414 -1.52 -9.72 -27.08
C ALA A 414 -1.36 -8.21 -26.82
N TRP A 415 -2.13 -7.64 -25.89
CA TRP A 415 -1.99 -6.23 -25.48
C TRP A 415 -0.65 -5.96 -24.78
N ILE A 416 -0.18 -6.86 -23.90
CA ILE A 416 1.14 -6.74 -23.26
C ILE A 416 2.25 -6.62 -24.31
N GLU A 417 2.22 -7.42 -25.38
CA GLU A 417 3.23 -7.31 -26.45
C GLU A 417 3.10 -6.01 -27.24
N MET A 418 1.89 -5.47 -27.46
CA MET A 418 1.70 -4.15 -28.08
C MET A 418 2.29 -3.02 -27.23
N GLU A 419 2.01 -2.98 -25.93
CA GLU A 419 2.59 -1.98 -25.01
C GLU A 419 4.11 -2.16 -24.89
N ARG A 420 4.61 -3.40 -24.88
CA ARG A 420 6.04 -3.72 -24.89
C ARG A 420 6.73 -3.21 -26.17
N GLN A 421 6.14 -3.41 -27.35
CA GLN A 421 6.70 -2.90 -28.61
C GLN A 421 6.69 -1.36 -28.67
N ALA A 422 5.66 -0.73 -28.10
CA ALA A 422 5.54 0.74 -28.07
C ALA A 422 6.47 1.41 -27.04
N ARG A 423 6.79 0.75 -25.91
CA ARG A 423 7.47 1.37 -24.75
C ARG A 423 8.83 0.77 -24.40
N MET A 424 9.08 -0.50 -24.74
CA MET A 424 10.31 -1.25 -24.42
C MET A 424 10.91 -1.92 -25.68
N PRO A 425 11.37 -1.12 -26.68
CA PRO A 425 12.03 -1.65 -27.87
C PRO A 425 13.42 -2.24 -27.55
N GLU A 426 14.16 -1.63 -26.62
CA GLU A 426 15.37 -2.19 -26.00
C GLU A 426 14.96 -2.97 -24.73
N ARG A 427 15.29 -4.27 -24.64
CA ARG A 427 14.93 -5.14 -23.51
C ARG A 427 15.84 -6.39 -23.40
N GLY A 428 15.74 -7.08 -22.26
CA GLY A 428 16.47 -8.32 -21.96
C GLY A 428 17.79 -8.10 -21.22
N LEU A 429 18.33 -9.18 -20.65
CA LEU A 429 19.59 -9.16 -19.90
C LEU A 429 20.80 -8.88 -20.82
N SER A 430 21.71 -8.00 -20.38
CA SER A 430 22.96 -7.65 -21.09
C SER A 430 24.24 -7.90 -20.29
N GLY A 431 24.11 -8.25 -19.01
CA GLY A 431 25.21 -8.48 -18.09
C GLY A 431 24.74 -8.58 -16.65
N LEU A 432 25.65 -8.99 -15.76
CA LEU A 432 25.54 -8.77 -14.33
C LEU A 432 26.68 -7.84 -13.91
N VAL A 433 26.45 -7.04 -12.88
CA VAL A 433 27.51 -6.35 -12.13
C VAL A 433 27.46 -6.83 -10.69
N PHE A 434 28.62 -7.08 -10.09
CA PHE A 434 28.71 -7.44 -8.68
C PHE A 434 29.97 -6.86 -8.05
N VAL A 435 29.91 -6.60 -6.75
CA VAL A 435 31.14 -6.44 -5.96
C VAL A 435 31.60 -7.81 -5.51
N ARG A 436 32.91 -8.07 -5.62
CA ARG A 436 33.62 -9.23 -5.06
C ARG A 436 34.53 -8.72 -3.94
N ARG A 437 34.44 -9.27 -2.73
CA ARG A 437 35.28 -8.86 -1.58
C ARG A 437 35.71 -10.08 -0.76
N THR A 438 36.98 -10.11 -0.32
CA THR A 438 37.41 -11.10 0.69
C THR A 438 36.53 -11.00 1.95
N PRO A 439 35.97 -12.10 2.49
CA PRO A 439 35.00 -12.03 3.58
C PRO A 439 35.57 -11.38 4.85
N ALA A 440 34.79 -10.50 5.48
CA ALA A 440 35.26 -9.76 6.64
C ALA A 440 35.51 -10.69 7.85
N PRO A 441 36.60 -10.51 8.62
CA PRO A 441 36.90 -11.33 9.80
C PRO A 441 35.99 -10.94 10.98
N GLY A 442 34.81 -11.56 11.06
CA GLY A 442 33.85 -11.42 12.15
C GLY A 442 32.47 -10.99 11.66
N ARG A 443 31.96 -9.88 12.20
CA ARG A 443 30.63 -9.34 11.85
C ARG A 443 30.75 -8.25 10.79
N ASP A 444 30.14 -8.50 9.63
CA ASP A 444 29.77 -7.50 8.63
C ASP A 444 28.25 -7.41 8.60
N TRP A 445 27.67 -6.48 9.36
CA TRP A 445 26.25 -6.12 9.23
C TRP A 445 26.11 -4.88 8.33
N ALA A 446 24.91 -4.62 7.82
CA ALA A 446 24.64 -3.41 7.04
C ALA A 446 24.98 -2.12 7.83
N GLN A 447 24.87 -2.18 9.16
CA GLN A 447 25.24 -1.10 10.08
C GLN A 447 26.76 -0.88 10.24
N ASP A 448 27.58 -1.83 9.80
CA ASP A 448 29.04 -1.83 9.95
C ASP A 448 29.74 -1.18 8.73
N TYR A 449 29.03 -0.35 7.96
CA TYR A 449 29.53 0.32 6.76
C TYR A 449 30.80 1.16 7.01
N GLY A 450 31.00 1.66 8.23
CA GLY A 450 32.20 2.42 8.62
C GLY A 450 33.47 1.56 8.71
N ASN A 451 33.37 0.28 9.07
CA ASN A 451 34.51 -0.62 9.26
C ASN A 451 35.21 -0.86 7.93
N PHE A 452 36.53 -0.62 7.84
CA PHE A 452 37.27 -0.77 6.58
C PHE A 452 37.48 -2.24 6.20
N ALA A 453 37.01 -2.60 5.00
CA ALA A 453 37.12 -3.94 4.43
C ALA A 453 37.73 -3.86 3.02
N GLY A 454 39.03 -3.54 2.98
CA GLY A 454 39.79 -3.46 1.74
C GLY A 454 40.05 -4.82 1.09
N GLY A 455 40.38 -4.81 -0.21
CA GLY A 455 40.50 -6.04 -1.01
C GLY A 455 39.20 -6.38 -1.75
N ALA A 456 38.45 -5.35 -2.17
CA ALA A 456 37.23 -5.46 -2.93
C ALA A 456 37.43 -4.98 -4.38
N GLU A 457 36.71 -5.59 -5.32
CA GLU A 457 36.61 -5.10 -6.70
C GLU A 457 35.16 -5.03 -7.20
N LEU A 458 34.90 -4.11 -8.13
CA LEU A 458 33.68 -4.08 -8.92
C LEU A 458 33.89 -4.91 -10.19
N VAL A 459 33.12 -5.98 -10.36
CA VAL A 459 33.21 -6.92 -11.48
C VAL A 459 31.97 -6.78 -12.35
N ARG A 460 32.16 -6.71 -13.67
CA ARG A 460 31.12 -6.92 -14.67
C ARG A 460 31.30 -8.31 -15.27
N VAL A 461 30.21 -9.01 -15.55
CA VAL A 461 30.23 -10.22 -16.38
C VAL A 461 29.19 -10.10 -17.49
N ALA A 462 29.56 -10.50 -18.71
CA ALA A 462 28.61 -10.57 -19.81
C ALA A 462 27.55 -11.64 -19.50
N ALA A 463 26.27 -11.35 -19.77
CA ALA A 463 25.17 -12.26 -19.52
C ALA A 463 23.99 -12.02 -20.47
N SER A 464 23.25 -13.08 -20.75
CA SER A 464 22.09 -13.07 -21.67
C SER A 464 21.07 -14.12 -21.28
N GLU A 465 19.79 -13.87 -21.58
CA GLU A 465 18.70 -14.85 -21.44
C GLU A 465 18.47 -15.58 -22.79
N ASP A 466 18.14 -16.87 -22.75
CA ASP A 466 17.68 -17.61 -23.93
C ASP A 466 16.14 -17.54 -24.11
N ASP A 467 15.61 -18.21 -25.14
CA ASP A 467 14.16 -18.26 -25.43
C ASP A 467 13.30 -18.89 -24.30
N THR A 468 13.93 -19.59 -23.34
CA THR A 468 13.28 -20.14 -22.14
C THR A 468 13.39 -19.22 -20.91
N GLY A 469 14.13 -18.11 -21.05
CA GLY A 469 14.50 -17.22 -19.94
C GLY A 469 15.68 -17.74 -19.11
N ALA A 470 16.44 -18.73 -19.58
CA ALA A 470 17.58 -19.25 -18.83
C ALA A 470 18.78 -18.31 -18.96
N VAL A 471 19.37 -17.91 -17.83
CA VAL A 471 20.52 -17.00 -17.80
C VAL A 471 21.81 -17.74 -18.18
N THR A 472 22.52 -17.18 -19.15
CA THR A 472 23.84 -17.62 -19.61
C THR A 472 24.89 -16.59 -19.22
N ILE A 473 26.09 -17.05 -18.84
CA ILE A 473 27.18 -16.22 -18.31
C ILE A 473 28.42 -16.33 -19.21
N GLY A 474 29.05 -15.19 -19.49
CA GLY A 474 30.23 -15.04 -20.35
C GLY A 474 31.50 -14.69 -19.58
N ALA A 475 32.33 -13.81 -20.16
CA ALA A 475 33.60 -13.39 -19.56
C ALA A 475 33.42 -12.28 -18.51
N GLU A 476 34.28 -12.29 -17.48
CA GLU A 476 34.40 -11.23 -16.47
C GLU A 476 35.35 -10.10 -16.89
N GLU A 477 35.09 -8.89 -16.39
CA GLU A 477 35.89 -7.68 -16.52
C GLU A 477 35.89 -6.92 -15.18
N SER A 478 37.06 -6.51 -14.69
CA SER A 478 37.17 -5.71 -13.46
C SER A 478 37.08 -4.22 -13.77
N LEU A 479 36.04 -3.56 -13.27
CA LEU A 479 35.76 -2.14 -13.46
C LEU A 479 36.52 -1.23 -12.48
N SER A 480 37.06 -1.76 -11.37
CA SER A 480 37.79 -0.95 -10.37
C SER A 480 38.93 -0.13 -10.99
N ALA A 481 39.67 -0.70 -11.94
CA ALA A 481 40.77 -0.02 -12.61
C ALA A 481 40.31 1.16 -13.50
N LEU A 482 39.11 1.09 -14.09
CA LEU A 482 38.51 2.18 -14.85
C LEU A 482 38.19 3.38 -13.95
N CYS A 483 37.83 3.12 -12.70
CA CYS A 483 37.53 4.11 -11.67
C CYS A 483 38.78 4.64 -10.94
N GLY A 484 39.98 4.18 -11.31
CA GLY A 484 41.23 4.52 -10.63
C GLY A 484 41.40 3.90 -9.23
N LEU A 485 40.56 2.94 -8.85
CA LEU A 485 40.58 2.32 -7.53
C LEU A 485 41.70 1.27 -7.44
N PRO A 486 42.53 1.28 -6.37
CA PRO A 486 43.55 0.27 -6.16
C PRO A 486 42.93 -1.06 -5.73
N ALA A 487 43.65 -2.17 -5.92
CA ALA A 487 43.23 -3.50 -5.47
C ALA A 487 43.10 -3.65 -3.93
N THR A 488 43.50 -2.62 -3.16
CA THR A 488 43.29 -2.53 -1.70
C THR A 488 42.01 -1.78 -1.31
N ALA A 489 41.24 -1.27 -2.27
CA ALA A 489 40.04 -0.49 -2.00
C ALA A 489 38.97 -1.30 -1.25
N ASP A 490 38.17 -0.59 -0.46
CA ASP A 490 36.91 -1.05 0.10
C ASP A 490 35.81 -0.55 -0.86
N VAL A 491 35.07 -1.49 -1.45
CA VAL A 491 34.09 -1.29 -2.53
C VAL A 491 32.82 -2.03 -2.14
N ARG A 492 31.63 -1.44 -2.31
CA ARG A 492 30.35 -1.99 -1.83
C ARG A 492 29.18 -1.68 -2.76
N ARG A 493 28.25 -2.64 -2.82
CA ARG A 493 26.86 -2.53 -3.31
C ARG A 493 26.69 -1.74 -4.62
N PRO A 494 26.75 -2.41 -5.78
CA PRO A 494 26.46 -1.79 -7.05
C PRO A 494 24.95 -1.67 -7.30
N THR A 495 24.57 -0.65 -8.05
CA THR A 495 23.23 -0.42 -8.60
C THR A 495 23.34 -0.13 -10.10
N VAL A 496 22.23 -0.26 -10.82
CA VAL A 496 22.15 0.03 -12.26
C VAL A 496 21.07 1.09 -12.50
N SER A 497 21.26 1.96 -13.50
CA SER A 497 20.25 2.92 -13.96
C SER A 497 19.03 2.22 -14.57
N TRP A 498 17.92 2.95 -14.75
CA TRP A 498 16.67 2.36 -15.25
C TRP A 498 16.72 2.01 -16.73
N ASP A 499 17.56 2.68 -17.51
CA ASP A 499 17.85 2.34 -18.91
C ASP A 499 18.88 1.19 -19.07
N GLY A 500 19.49 0.73 -17.96
CA GLY A 500 20.50 -0.33 -17.96
C GLY A 500 21.92 0.11 -18.38
N LYS A 501 22.19 1.42 -18.57
CA LYS A 501 23.42 1.89 -19.25
C LYS A 501 24.50 2.44 -18.30
N ARG A 502 24.13 2.84 -17.08
CA ARG A 502 25.02 3.38 -16.05
C ARG A 502 25.02 2.49 -14.81
N ILE A 503 26.15 2.42 -14.12
CA ILE A 503 26.32 1.67 -12.87
C ILE A 503 26.78 2.67 -11.81
N ALA A 504 26.17 2.67 -10.62
CA ALA A 504 26.68 3.41 -9.48
C ALA A 504 27.02 2.46 -8.33
N PHE A 505 28.00 2.81 -7.50
CA PHE A 505 28.45 1.99 -6.38
C PHE A 505 29.18 2.88 -5.37
N SER A 506 29.55 2.34 -4.20
CA SER A 506 30.34 3.10 -3.21
C SER A 506 31.73 2.51 -3.00
N ALA A 507 32.74 3.37 -2.81
CA ALA A 507 34.12 2.94 -2.59
C ALA A 507 34.97 3.96 -1.83
N ARG A 508 36.08 3.48 -1.24
CA ARG A 508 37.19 4.28 -0.68
C ARG A 508 38.52 3.55 -0.85
N VAL A 509 39.62 4.31 -0.99
CA VAL A 509 40.96 3.73 -1.24
C VAL A 509 41.69 3.29 0.03
N SER A 510 41.29 3.81 1.19
CA SER A 510 41.90 3.55 2.50
C SER A 510 40.90 3.72 3.66
N GLU A 511 41.25 3.24 4.85
CA GLU A 511 40.46 3.41 6.08
C GLU A 511 40.27 4.89 6.48
N SER A 512 41.29 5.73 6.24
CA SER A 512 41.31 7.15 6.57
C SER A 512 40.49 8.04 5.62
N GLU A 513 39.87 7.46 4.58
CA GLU A 513 39.04 8.18 3.62
C GLU A 513 37.57 7.79 3.75
N PRO A 514 36.63 8.73 3.52
CA PRO A 514 35.20 8.43 3.52
C PRO A 514 34.82 7.54 2.33
N LEU A 515 33.71 6.81 2.46
CA LEU A 515 33.07 6.20 1.29
C LEU A 515 32.55 7.33 0.38
N GLY A 516 32.87 7.24 -0.91
CA GLY A 516 32.35 8.09 -1.97
C GLY A 516 31.50 7.29 -2.96
N VAL A 517 30.54 7.95 -3.60
CA VAL A 517 29.70 7.34 -4.65
C VAL A 517 30.40 7.52 -6.00
N TYR A 518 30.67 6.40 -6.68
CA TYR A 518 31.26 6.36 -8.00
C TYR A 518 30.20 5.99 -9.04
N VAL A 519 30.31 6.55 -10.24
CA VAL A 519 29.44 6.25 -11.39
C VAL A 519 30.29 5.82 -12.57
N VAL A 520 29.93 4.68 -13.17
CA VAL A 520 30.41 4.18 -14.45
C VAL A 520 29.38 4.55 -15.53
N ASP A 521 29.85 5.19 -16.59
CA ASP A 521 29.06 5.51 -17.79
C ASP A 521 29.88 5.11 -19.04
N GLY A 522 29.39 4.11 -19.77
CA GLY A 522 30.06 3.54 -20.94
C GLY A 522 31.49 3.06 -20.64
N ALA A 523 32.47 3.80 -21.16
CA ALA A 523 33.91 3.55 -20.97
C ALA A 523 34.57 4.63 -20.09
N SER A 524 33.83 5.19 -19.13
CA SER A 524 34.30 6.17 -18.15
C SER A 524 33.82 5.79 -16.75
N CYS A 525 34.59 6.16 -15.72
CA CYS A 525 34.15 6.07 -14.33
C CYS A 525 34.75 7.22 -13.52
N ALA A 526 33.97 7.79 -12.62
CA ALA A 526 34.41 8.88 -11.73
C ALA A 526 33.71 8.85 -10.38
N LEU A 527 34.34 9.45 -9.37
CA LEU A 527 33.69 9.87 -8.13
C LEU A 527 32.69 11.00 -8.45
N GLU A 528 31.45 10.90 -7.98
CA GLU A 528 30.45 11.94 -8.19
C GLU A 528 30.76 13.17 -7.33
N ALA A 529 31.30 14.20 -7.99
CA ALA A 529 31.84 15.40 -7.35
C ALA A 529 30.80 16.21 -6.59
N ALA A 530 29.52 16.19 -6.98
CA ALA A 530 28.44 16.84 -6.24
C ALA A 530 28.16 16.13 -4.90
N ILE A 531 28.18 14.78 -4.88
CA ILE A 531 27.98 13.98 -3.66
C ILE A 531 29.19 14.07 -2.72
N ALA A 532 30.39 14.03 -3.30
CA ALA A 532 31.66 14.15 -2.57
C ALA A 532 31.97 15.58 -2.07
N ALA A 533 31.15 16.58 -2.43
CA ALA A 533 31.32 17.94 -1.94
C ALA A 533 31.07 18.05 -0.42
N PRO A 534 31.75 18.99 0.28
CA PRO A 534 31.46 19.30 1.67
C PRO A 534 29.98 19.59 1.91
N ALA A 535 29.47 19.19 3.06
CA ALA A 535 28.06 19.41 3.40
C ALA A 535 27.73 20.90 3.53
N VAL A 536 26.61 21.29 2.91
CA VAL A 536 26.05 22.64 2.95
C VAL A 536 24.56 22.59 3.27
N ASP A 537 24.04 23.65 3.86
CA ASP A 537 22.61 23.81 4.14
C ASP A 537 21.80 24.13 2.86
N ASP A 538 20.46 24.23 3.01
CA ASP A 538 19.54 24.49 1.89
C ASP A 538 19.82 25.83 1.16
N ALA A 539 20.52 26.76 1.82
CA ALA A 539 20.94 28.05 1.27
C ALA A 539 22.37 28.04 0.70
N GLY A 540 23.10 26.93 0.81
CA GLY A 540 24.49 26.79 0.37
C GLY A 540 25.52 27.28 1.40
N GLY A 541 25.11 27.54 2.65
CA GLY A 541 26.02 27.83 3.76
C GLY A 541 26.73 26.57 4.26
N ALA A 542 27.96 26.70 4.77
CA ALA A 542 28.68 25.56 5.34
C ALA A 542 28.02 25.13 6.66
N VAL A 543 27.71 23.84 6.81
CA VAL A 543 27.16 23.29 8.06
C VAL A 543 28.27 23.14 9.12
N PRO A 544 27.93 23.07 10.43
CA PRO A 544 28.92 22.79 11.46
C PRO A 544 29.57 21.42 11.25
N ASP A 545 30.91 21.38 11.27
CA ASP A 545 31.69 20.14 11.24
C ASP A 545 32.10 19.70 12.66
N ASN A 546 32.27 18.39 12.85
CA ASN A 546 32.73 17.78 14.09
C ASN A 546 33.99 16.88 13.90
N GLY A 547 34.50 16.76 12.67
CA GLY A 547 35.72 16.01 12.33
C GLY A 547 35.52 14.50 12.13
N GLU A 548 34.29 14.00 12.13
CA GLU A 548 33.97 12.62 11.73
C GLU A 548 33.90 12.49 10.20
N LEU A 549 34.13 11.28 9.67
CA LEU A 549 34.09 11.06 8.22
C LEU A 549 32.64 11.11 7.67
N VAL A 550 32.45 11.86 6.59
CA VAL A 550 31.19 11.92 5.83
C VAL A 550 31.17 10.81 4.78
N HIS A 551 30.71 9.62 5.16
CA HIS A 551 30.53 8.50 4.25
C HIS A 551 29.29 8.71 3.37
N ASN A 552 29.39 8.34 2.10
CA ASN A 552 28.30 8.34 1.11
C ASN A 552 28.28 6.97 0.44
N PHE A 553 27.18 6.23 0.59
CA PHE A 553 27.11 4.82 0.24
C PHE A 553 25.68 4.39 -0.14
N ASP A 554 25.49 3.10 -0.45
CA ASP A 554 24.27 2.51 -1.00
C ASP A 554 23.54 3.40 -2.05
N PRO A 555 24.19 3.76 -3.18
CA PRO A 555 23.53 4.53 -4.22
C PRO A 555 22.43 3.72 -4.93
N VAL A 556 21.35 4.38 -5.33
CA VAL A 556 20.28 3.82 -6.17
C VAL A 556 19.70 4.87 -7.12
N PHE A 557 19.54 4.50 -8.40
CA PHE A 557 18.92 5.37 -9.40
C PHE A 557 17.39 5.36 -9.30
N SER A 558 16.78 6.54 -9.37
CA SER A 558 15.34 6.71 -9.58
C SER A 558 14.94 6.46 -11.04
N ALA A 559 13.65 6.31 -11.28
CA ALA A 559 13.07 6.12 -12.62
C ALA A 559 13.13 7.38 -13.52
N ASP A 560 13.64 8.50 -12.99
CA ASP A 560 13.95 9.76 -13.67
C ASP A 560 15.44 10.16 -13.53
N ASP A 561 16.32 9.16 -13.41
CA ASP A 561 17.78 9.25 -13.44
C ASP A 561 18.47 10.08 -12.33
N ARG A 562 17.72 10.59 -11.35
CA ARG A 562 18.26 11.11 -10.07
C ARG A 562 18.94 9.99 -9.28
N LEU A 563 19.92 10.35 -8.46
CA LEU A 563 20.66 9.40 -7.64
C LEU A 563 20.33 9.60 -6.16
N VAL A 564 19.64 8.64 -5.55
CA VAL A 564 19.43 8.56 -4.10
C VAL A 564 20.62 7.82 -3.49
N PHE A 565 21.08 8.24 -2.32
CA PHE A 565 22.19 7.62 -1.62
C PHE A 565 22.03 7.79 -0.11
N VAL A 566 22.68 6.92 0.65
CA VAL A 566 22.80 7.02 2.11
C VAL A 566 24.02 7.88 2.44
N SER A 567 23.90 8.77 3.42
CA SER A 567 25.01 9.61 3.87
C SER A 567 25.04 9.79 5.39
N THR A 568 26.24 9.87 5.95
CA THR A 568 26.45 10.21 7.37
C THR A 568 26.57 11.71 7.61
N ARG A 569 26.35 12.59 6.60
CA ARG A 569 26.57 14.05 6.74
C ARG A 569 25.74 14.75 7.84
N GLY A 570 24.72 14.09 8.37
CA GLY A 570 23.84 14.61 9.42
C GLY A 570 22.86 15.67 8.92
N ASN A 571 22.02 16.19 9.81
CA ASN A 571 20.96 17.13 9.43
C ASN A 571 21.52 18.43 8.82
N VAL A 572 21.32 18.60 7.50
CA VAL A 572 21.71 19.81 6.75
C VAL A 572 20.55 20.78 6.52
N THR A 573 19.31 20.36 6.76
CA THR A 573 18.13 21.17 6.44
C THR A 573 17.69 22.02 7.63
N ALA A 574 17.44 23.30 7.37
CA ALA A 574 17.04 24.31 8.37
C ALA A 574 17.93 24.35 9.63
N THR A 575 19.23 24.07 9.50
CA THR A 575 20.22 23.86 10.60
C THR A 575 20.09 24.78 11.81
N SER A 576 19.87 26.08 11.60
CA SER A 576 19.66 27.08 12.67
C SER A 576 18.47 26.80 13.60
N SER A 577 17.55 25.92 13.21
CA SER A 577 16.41 25.47 14.02
C SER A 577 16.69 24.22 14.86
N PHE A 578 17.85 23.58 14.68
CA PHE A 578 18.25 22.33 15.34
C PHE A 578 19.49 22.52 16.25
N PRO A 579 19.38 23.35 17.32
CA PRO A 579 20.51 23.63 18.21
C PRO A 579 20.99 22.36 18.93
N GLY A 580 22.23 21.95 18.66
CA GLY A 580 22.82 20.73 19.22
C GLY A 580 23.00 19.59 18.20
N TYR A 581 22.55 19.77 16.96
CA TYR A 581 22.94 18.95 15.81
C TYR A 581 24.16 19.59 15.13
N SER A 582 25.24 18.82 14.97
CA SER A 582 26.47 19.26 14.28
C SER A 582 27.20 18.07 13.64
N GLY A 583 27.69 18.26 12.42
CA GLY A 583 28.37 17.25 11.60
C GLY A 583 27.60 15.94 11.44
N PRO A 584 28.29 14.83 11.18
CA PRO A 584 27.76 13.49 11.37
C PRO A 584 27.29 13.22 12.80
N GLN A 585 26.01 12.89 13.00
CA GLN A 585 25.50 12.45 14.30
C GLN A 585 26.02 11.04 14.66
N ARG A 586 25.98 10.71 15.95
CA ARG A 586 26.26 9.38 16.52
C ARG A 586 24.94 8.63 16.75
N THR A 587 24.88 7.31 16.59
CA THR A 587 23.59 6.60 16.76
C THR A 587 23.21 6.43 18.24
N PRO A 588 21.91 6.55 18.61
CA PRO A 588 21.43 6.13 19.93
C PRO A 588 21.61 4.63 20.20
N ALA A 589 21.46 3.78 19.18
CA ALA A 589 21.57 2.33 19.28
C ALA A 589 22.99 1.81 19.57
N ASP A 590 24.00 2.47 19.02
CA ASP A 590 25.42 2.20 19.22
C ASP A 590 26.24 3.48 18.95
N PRO A 591 26.63 4.24 19.99
CA PRO A 591 27.45 5.45 19.86
C PRO A 591 28.83 5.24 19.22
N SER A 592 29.31 3.99 19.05
CA SER A 592 30.54 3.75 18.28
C SER A 592 30.34 3.96 16.78
N LYS A 593 29.09 3.98 16.31
CA LYS A 593 28.69 4.15 14.91
C LYS A 593 28.11 5.54 14.64
N LEU A 594 28.22 5.96 13.39
CA LEU A 594 27.58 7.19 12.90
C LEU A 594 26.12 6.92 12.50
N ASN A 595 25.31 7.96 12.62
CA ASN A 595 23.98 8.06 12.04
C ASN A 595 24.07 8.07 10.51
N ALA A 596 23.03 7.56 9.85
CA ALA A 596 22.94 7.48 8.39
C ALA A 596 21.50 7.73 7.94
N ASN A 597 21.31 8.67 7.01
CA ASN A 597 20.01 9.01 6.43
C ASN A 597 20.07 9.02 4.89
N LEU A 598 18.92 9.12 4.22
CA LEU A 598 18.80 9.19 2.77
C LEU A 598 18.87 10.64 2.27
N TYR A 599 19.50 10.81 1.11
CA TYR A 599 19.64 12.07 0.38
C TYR A 599 19.46 11.81 -1.12
N VAL A 600 19.05 12.82 -1.89
CA VAL A 600 18.94 12.77 -3.34
C VAL A 600 19.83 13.82 -4.01
N LEU A 601 20.53 13.42 -5.07
CA LEU A 601 21.20 14.32 -6.01
C LEU A 601 20.22 14.69 -7.14
N GLU A 602 19.83 15.96 -7.20
CA GLU A 602 18.92 16.49 -8.22
C GLU A 602 19.29 17.93 -8.61
N GLY A 603 19.28 18.24 -9.90
CA GLY A 603 19.68 19.57 -10.41
C GLY A 603 21.12 19.99 -10.07
N GLY A 604 22.01 19.04 -9.75
CA GLY A 604 23.37 19.30 -9.26
C GLY A 604 23.45 19.72 -7.79
N LYS A 605 22.35 19.57 -7.02
CA LYS A 605 22.28 19.83 -5.57
C LYS A 605 21.94 18.55 -4.82
N ILE A 606 22.33 18.49 -3.55
CA ILE A 606 21.90 17.47 -2.61
C ILE A 606 20.68 18.00 -1.83
N ARG A 607 19.66 17.18 -1.65
CA ARG A 607 18.55 17.41 -0.71
C ARG A 607 18.41 16.23 0.25
N GLN A 608 18.18 16.51 1.53
CA GLN A 608 17.94 15.48 2.55
C GLN A 608 16.51 14.93 2.44
N LEU A 609 16.35 13.62 2.60
CA LEU A 609 15.07 12.92 2.57
C LEU A 609 14.63 12.44 3.96
N THR A 610 15.57 11.93 4.77
CA THR A 610 15.25 11.37 6.09
C THR A 610 16.11 11.94 7.22
N PHE A 611 15.62 11.83 8.45
CA PHE A 611 16.10 12.59 9.62
C PHE A 611 16.15 11.78 10.93
N LEU A 612 15.94 10.45 10.88
CA LEU A 612 15.95 9.61 12.09
C LEU A 612 17.38 9.42 12.63
N LEU A 613 17.53 9.18 13.95
CA LEU A 613 18.84 9.26 14.61
C LEU A 613 19.65 7.97 14.56
N ASN A 614 19.04 6.83 14.24
CA ASN A 614 19.72 5.55 14.12
C ASN A 614 20.34 5.42 12.72
N GLN A 615 20.01 4.38 11.95
CA GLN A 615 20.56 4.17 10.61
C GLN A 615 19.49 3.76 9.60
N GLU A 616 19.54 4.38 8.44
CA GLU A 616 18.67 4.13 7.31
C GLU A 616 19.52 3.77 6.09
N LEU A 617 19.28 2.57 5.56
CA LEU A 617 20.27 1.79 4.82
C LEU A 617 19.59 1.09 3.63
N SER A 618 20.40 0.70 2.65
CA SER A 618 19.97 -0.21 1.56
C SER A 618 18.72 0.28 0.78
N PRO A 619 18.65 1.55 0.35
CA PRO A 619 17.52 2.06 -0.41
C PRO A 619 17.36 1.34 -1.77
N SER A 620 16.11 1.16 -2.16
CA SER A 620 15.68 0.60 -3.43
C SER A 620 14.40 1.33 -3.89
N PHE A 621 13.91 1.05 -5.09
CA PHE A 621 12.68 1.63 -5.62
C PHE A 621 11.62 0.56 -5.87
N MET A 622 10.39 0.85 -5.47
CA MET A 622 9.20 0.22 -6.03
C MET A 622 8.99 0.70 -7.46
N ARG A 623 8.29 -0.09 -8.27
CA ARG A 623 8.10 0.20 -9.70
C ARG A 623 7.11 1.34 -9.98
N ASP A 624 6.37 1.78 -8.97
CA ASP A 624 5.62 3.05 -8.98
C ASP A 624 6.48 4.28 -8.65
N GLY A 625 7.80 4.11 -8.46
CA GLY A 625 8.75 5.21 -8.25
C GLY A 625 8.87 5.66 -6.79
N ARG A 626 8.23 4.97 -5.84
CA ARG A 626 8.40 5.19 -4.40
C ARG A 626 9.68 4.53 -3.88
N LEU A 627 10.34 5.18 -2.93
CA LEU A 627 11.50 4.65 -2.23
C LEU A 627 11.08 3.60 -1.21
N ILE A 628 11.86 2.53 -1.11
CA ILE A 628 11.82 1.54 -0.03
C ILE A 628 13.21 1.41 0.58
N LEU A 629 13.31 1.21 1.89
CA LEU A 629 14.58 1.20 2.61
C LEU A 629 14.51 0.35 3.88
N VAL A 630 15.67 0.06 4.46
CA VAL A 630 15.82 -0.58 5.77
C VAL A 630 16.10 0.48 6.83
N THR A 631 15.39 0.46 7.96
CA THR A 631 15.59 1.36 9.10
C THR A 631 15.90 0.57 10.36
N GLU A 632 16.96 0.96 11.07
CA GLU A 632 17.25 0.44 12.42
C GLU A 632 16.37 1.13 13.47
N LYS A 633 15.68 0.31 14.25
CA LYS A 633 14.69 0.72 15.26
C LYS A 633 15.12 0.19 16.62
N ARG A 634 15.67 1.06 17.47
CA ARG A 634 16.09 0.73 18.83
C ARG A 634 15.43 1.67 19.83
N GLN A 635 14.73 1.10 20.80
CA GLN A 635 14.07 1.79 21.92
C GLN A 635 14.12 0.88 23.16
N PRO A 636 13.85 1.35 24.38
CA PRO A 636 13.88 0.49 25.57
C PRO A 636 12.95 -0.72 25.42
N GLY A 637 13.48 -1.94 25.63
CA GLY A 637 12.76 -3.19 25.44
C GLY A 637 12.43 -3.54 23.97
N PHE A 638 13.06 -2.89 22.98
CA PHE A 638 12.79 -3.12 21.56
C PHE A 638 14.03 -2.96 20.67
N TYR A 639 14.19 -3.88 19.71
CA TYR A 639 15.18 -3.77 18.63
C TYR A 639 14.68 -4.45 17.35
N GLN A 640 14.82 -3.78 16.21
CA GLN A 640 14.69 -4.38 14.87
C GLN A 640 15.51 -3.67 13.79
N LEU A 641 15.79 -4.38 12.69
CA LEU A 641 15.84 -3.79 11.35
C LEU A 641 14.50 -4.04 10.65
N ALA A 642 13.85 -3.00 10.12
CA ALA A 642 12.53 -3.12 9.49
C ALA A 642 12.39 -2.22 8.25
N GLY A 643 11.52 -2.60 7.31
CA GLY A 643 11.35 -1.90 6.04
C GLY A 643 10.44 -0.68 6.13
N ARG A 644 10.85 0.47 5.61
CA ARG A 644 10.02 1.67 5.38
C ARG A 644 9.73 1.85 3.89
N ARG A 645 8.75 2.71 3.57
CA ARG A 645 8.66 3.39 2.28
C ARG A 645 8.46 4.90 2.43
N MET A 646 8.74 5.65 1.37
CA MET A 646 8.44 7.09 1.26
C MET A 646 8.36 7.53 -0.21
N ASN A 647 7.82 8.71 -0.47
CA ASN A 647 7.84 9.34 -1.79
C ASN A 647 9.16 10.10 -2.02
N LEU A 648 9.62 10.20 -3.27
CA LEU A 648 10.93 10.81 -3.60
C LEU A 648 10.92 12.36 -3.45
N ASP A 649 9.74 12.95 -3.37
CA ASP A 649 9.57 14.35 -2.98
C ASP A 649 9.91 14.58 -1.49
N GLY A 650 9.81 13.56 -0.64
CA GLY A 650 10.09 13.61 0.80
C GLY A 650 8.90 13.19 1.68
N GLY A 651 7.67 13.20 1.14
CA GLY A 651 6.45 12.93 1.90
C GLY A 651 6.16 11.43 2.12
N ASP A 652 5.16 11.17 2.96
CA ASP A 652 4.63 9.82 3.26
C ASP A 652 5.70 8.82 3.78
N TYR A 653 6.56 9.29 4.69
CA TYR A 653 7.53 8.42 5.38
C TYR A 653 6.80 7.44 6.32
N HIS A 654 6.75 6.14 5.98
CA HIS A 654 5.91 5.20 6.74
C HIS A 654 6.39 3.73 6.82
N PRO A 655 5.81 2.91 7.72
CA PRO A 655 6.17 1.50 7.92
C PRO A 655 5.69 0.60 6.77
N LEU A 656 6.60 -0.14 6.12
CA LEU A 656 6.30 -1.05 5.01
C LEU A 656 6.11 -2.51 5.48
N PHE A 657 7.17 -3.12 6.02
CA PHE A 657 7.13 -4.52 6.49
C PHE A 657 8.18 -4.80 7.59
N GLY A 658 8.13 -5.99 8.21
CA GLY A 658 9.07 -6.42 9.24
C GLY A 658 8.92 -5.70 10.58
N GLN A 659 7.83 -4.97 10.79
CA GLN A 659 7.73 -3.89 11.78
C GLN A 659 7.58 -4.32 13.25
N ARG A 660 7.30 -5.59 13.56
CA ARG A 660 7.26 -6.15 14.92
C ARG A 660 7.75 -7.61 14.87
N GLY A 661 8.07 -8.19 16.03
CA GLY A 661 8.64 -9.54 16.12
C GLY A 661 7.75 -10.66 15.56
N THR A 662 6.43 -10.48 15.54
CA THR A 662 5.39 -11.50 15.23
C THR A 662 5.53 -12.25 13.91
N ILE A 663 6.46 -11.87 13.04
CA ILE A 663 6.84 -12.60 11.82
C ILE A 663 7.91 -13.70 12.05
N GLY A 664 8.41 -13.85 13.29
CA GLY A 664 9.48 -14.79 13.67
C GLY A 664 10.90 -14.25 13.54
N PHE A 665 11.07 -12.96 13.22
CA PHE A 665 12.37 -12.33 12.90
C PHE A 665 12.46 -10.90 13.43
N ASN A 666 13.69 -10.48 13.73
CA ASN A 666 14.00 -9.11 14.18
C ASN A 666 14.92 -8.34 13.22
N GLN A 667 15.36 -8.96 12.12
CA GLN A 667 16.02 -8.27 11.01
C GLN A 667 15.31 -8.56 9.68
N PHE A 668 15.06 -7.47 8.95
CA PHE A 668 14.60 -7.41 7.57
C PHE A 668 15.62 -6.55 6.80
N THR A 669 16.26 -7.11 5.78
CA THR A 669 17.37 -6.47 5.04
C THR A 669 17.26 -6.72 3.52
N ASP A 670 18.04 -5.94 2.75
CA ASP A 670 18.17 -6.03 1.29
C ASP A 670 16.83 -6.22 0.53
N VAL A 671 15.93 -5.24 0.62
CA VAL A 671 14.60 -5.30 -0.01
C VAL A 671 14.61 -4.78 -1.45
N VAL A 672 13.96 -5.53 -2.35
CA VAL A 672 13.68 -5.13 -3.74
C VAL A 672 12.24 -5.47 -4.13
N GLU A 673 11.61 -4.70 -5.03
CA GLU A 673 10.36 -5.10 -5.67
C GLU A 673 10.64 -5.89 -6.96
N LEU A 674 9.97 -7.04 -7.13
CA LEU A 674 10.07 -7.88 -8.33
C LEU A 674 9.06 -7.45 -9.40
N SER A 675 9.23 -7.96 -10.63
CA SER A 675 8.40 -7.63 -11.79
C SER A 675 6.88 -7.86 -11.59
N ASP A 676 6.52 -8.76 -10.66
CA ASP A 676 5.14 -9.05 -10.28
C ASP A 676 4.58 -8.17 -9.13
N LYS A 677 5.34 -7.16 -8.66
CA LYS A 677 5.14 -6.33 -7.46
C LYS A 677 4.93 -7.08 -6.14
N ASN A 678 5.61 -8.21 -5.96
CA ASN A 678 5.94 -8.73 -4.64
C ASN A 678 7.33 -8.23 -4.24
N LEU A 679 7.59 -8.10 -2.94
CA LEU A 679 8.93 -7.76 -2.45
C LEU A 679 9.73 -9.05 -2.24
N ALA A 680 11.00 -9.05 -2.61
CA ALA A 680 12.00 -10.00 -2.12
C ALA A 680 12.85 -9.31 -1.04
N ALA A 681 13.16 -10.02 0.03
CA ALA A 681 14.00 -9.52 1.13
C ALA A 681 14.70 -10.66 1.87
N ILE A 682 15.72 -10.30 2.65
CA ILE A 682 16.43 -11.19 3.55
C ILE A 682 15.87 -11.04 4.97
N PHE A 683 15.64 -12.17 5.65
CA PHE A 683 15.14 -12.23 7.02
C PHE A 683 16.12 -12.99 7.92
N SER A 684 16.49 -12.39 9.06
CA SER A 684 17.45 -12.98 9.99
C SER A 684 17.16 -12.69 11.47
N GLU A 685 17.84 -13.44 12.33
CA GLU A 685 18.00 -13.12 13.75
C GLU A 685 19.29 -12.31 13.98
N ARG A 686 19.18 -11.24 14.77
CA ARG A 686 20.29 -10.39 15.20
C ARG A 686 21.42 -11.23 15.81
N GLY A 687 22.51 -11.31 15.08
CA GLY A 687 23.63 -12.20 15.38
C GLY A 687 24.23 -12.80 14.11
N ALA A 688 23.40 -13.02 13.08
CA ALA A 688 23.82 -13.54 11.79
C ALA A 688 24.96 -12.70 11.16
N ALA A 689 26.05 -13.37 10.79
CA ALA A 689 27.20 -12.78 10.12
C ALA A 689 26.87 -12.39 8.68
N HIS A 690 27.68 -11.49 8.12
CA HIS A 690 27.60 -11.02 6.73
C HIS A 690 26.23 -10.45 6.31
N GLY A 691 25.36 -10.08 7.25
CA GLY A 691 23.99 -9.64 6.98
C GLY A 691 23.09 -10.70 6.32
N ALA A 692 23.45 -11.97 6.46
CA ALA A 692 22.84 -13.09 5.72
C ALA A 692 21.64 -13.71 6.45
N GLY A 693 20.74 -14.34 5.71
CA GLY A 693 19.54 -14.95 6.29
C GLY A 693 18.73 -15.82 5.32
N ALA A 694 17.42 -15.90 5.58
CA ALA A 694 16.45 -16.55 4.72
C ALA A 694 16.01 -15.62 3.59
N LEU A 695 15.97 -16.13 2.34
CA LEU A 695 15.34 -15.42 1.23
C LEU A 695 13.82 -15.67 1.24
N ALA A 696 13.04 -14.59 1.25
CA ALA A 696 11.58 -14.67 1.30
C ALA A 696 10.89 -13.70 0.34
N LEU A 697 9.64 -14.03 -0.02
CA LEU A 697 8.73 -13.19 -0.79
C LEU A 697 7.60 -12.64 0.06
N ILE A 698 7.19 -11.40 -0.23
CA ILE A 698 6.11 -10.70 0.47
C ILE A 698 5.07 -10.22 -0.54
N ASN A 699 3.88 -10.81 -0.49
CA ASN A 699 2.73 -10.34 -1.25
C ASN A 699 2.04 -9.20 -0.48
N ARG A 700 2.48 -7.95 -0.74
CA ARG A 700 1.96 -6.73 -0.06
C ARG A 700 0.44 -6.50 -0.19
N SER A 701 -0.28 -7.30 -0.98
CA SER A 701 -1.75 -7.23 -1.11
C SER A 701 -2.52 -8.28 -0.30
N LEU A 702 -1.85 -9.08 0.53
CA LEU A 702 -2.50 -9.94 1.52
C LEU A 702 -2.58 -9.28 2.91
N GLY A 703 -1.59 -8.50 3.32
CA GLY A 703 -1.60 -7.72 4.56
C GLY A 703 -0.42 -7.99 5.48
N VAL A 704 -0.59 -7.69 6.77
CA VAL A 704 0.41 -8.01 7.80
C VAL A 704 0.49 -9.52 8.03
N ASP A 705 1.68 -10.00 8.37
CA ASP A 705 1.95 -11.41 8.60
C ASP A 705 2.19 -11.74 10.08
N GLN A 706 1.79 -12.94 10.48
CA GLN A 706 1.90 -13.47 11.84
C GLN A 706 2.35 -14.93 11.74
N ARG A 707 3.54 -15.24 12.27
CA ARG A 707 4.22 -16.55 12.19
C ARG A 707 4.97 -16.95 13.45
N ASP A 708 5.21 -16.00 14.35
CA ASP A 708 5.93 -16.25 15.61
C ASP A 708 5.08 -17.09 16.57
N ASP A 709 5.71 -18.00 17.30
CA ASP A 709 5.11 -18.86 18.30
C ASP A 709 5.58 -18.55 19.74
N ASP A 710 6.32 -17.44 19.94
CA ASP A 710 6.51 -16.82 21.26
C ASP A 710 5.38 -15.79 21.55
N PRO A 711 4.53 -16.00 22.59
CA PRO A 711 3.54 -15.01 23.02
C PRO A 711 4.13 -13.62 23.36
N ALA A 712 5.43 -13.54 23.72
CA ALA A 712 6.10 -12.26 23.98
C ALA A 712 6.27 -11.38 22.74
N ALA A 713 6.19 -11.94 21.52
CA ALA A 713 6.17 -11.17 20.28
C ALA A 713 4.89 -10.33 20.11
N PHE A 714 3.78 -10.74 20.75
CA PHE A 714 2.43 -10.20 20.57
C PHE A 714 2.10 -9.18 21.68
N VAL A 715 2.81 -8.05 21.68
CA VAL A 715 2.96 -7.11 22.83
C VAL A 715 1.70 -6.41 23.35
N GLN A 716 0.53 -6.54 22.71
CA GLN A 716 -0.77 -6.11 23.26
C GLN A 716 -1.67 -7.29 23.65
N ASP A 717 -1.65 -8.37 22.87
CA ASP A 717 -2.52 -9.53 23.02
C ASP A 717 -1.73 -10.82 22.80
N PRO A 718 -1.14 -11.40 23.87
CA PRO A 718 -0.44 -12.67 23.80
C PRO A 718 -1.31 -13.87 23.39
N ALA A 719 -2.64 -13.73 23.37
CA ALA A 719 -3.57 -14.76 22.88
C ALA A 719 -3.82 -14.66 21.36
N ALA A 720 -3.22 -13.68 20.66
CA ALA A 720 -3.21 -13.61 19.21
C ALA A 720 -2.28 -14.65 18.54
N ILE A 721 -1.46 -15.36 19.32
CA ILE A 721 -0.67 -16.51 18.85
C ILE A 721 -1.59 -17.56 18.19
N GLY A 722 -1.36 -17.84 16.91
CA GLY A 722 -2.22 -18.74 16.13
C GLY A 722 -3.56 -18.14 15.69
N TYR A 723 -3.74 -16.81 15.74
CA TYR A 723 -4.92 -16.11 15.22
C TYR A 723 -4.58 -15.26 13.97
N PRO A 724 -5.43 -15.21 12.91
CA PRO A 724 -6.70 -15.92 12.72
C PRO A 724 -6.54 -17.42 12.48
N SER A 725 -7.67 -18.14 12.43
CA SER A 725 -7.71 -19.55 12.04
C SER A 725 -6.95 -19.79 10.73
N ALA A 726 -6.09 -20.80 10.72
CA ALA A 726 -5.21 -21.13 9.59
C ALA A 726 -5.97 -21.51 8.30
N ASP A 727 -7.23 -21.94 8.40
CA ASP A 727 -8.09 -22.22 7.25
C ASP A 727 -8.55 -20.95 6.51
N PHE A 728 -8.52 -19.79 7.19
CA PHE A 728 -9.01 -18.50 6.69
C PHE A 728 -7.90 -17.46 6.53
N TYR A 729 -6.80 -17.56 7.29
CA TYR A 729 -5.67 -16.66 7.20
C TYR A 729 -4.77 -16.98 5.99
N GLN A 730 -4.39 -15.95 5.25
CA GLN A 730 -3.51 -16.07 4.08
C GLN A 730 -2.20 -15.32 4.36
N HIS A 731 -1.14 -16.07 4.68
CA HIS A 731 0.19 -15.52 4.94
C HIS A 731 0.68 -14.65 3.77
N SER A 732 1.16 -13.45 4.08
CA SER A 732 1.77 -12.58 3.07
C SER A 732 3.25 -12.88 2.84
N LEU A 733 3.93 -13.48 3.83
CA LEU A 733 5.34 -13.87 3.78
C LEU A 733 5.52 -15.37 3.43
N ARG A 734 6.37 -15.66 2.45
CA ARG A 734 6.75 -17.02 2.05
C ARG A 734 8.27 -17.17 1.94
N MET A 735 8.87 -17.99 2.80
CA MET A 735 10.26 -18.43 2.65
C MET A 735 10.41 -19.24 1.36
N LEU A 736 11.45 -18.96 0.56
CA LEU A 736 11.71 -19.68 -0.70
C LEU A 736 12.50 -20.97 -0.51
N ASP A 737 13.45 -20.96 0.44
CA ASP A 737 14.15 -22.18 0.88
C ASP A 737 13.85 -22.41 2.37
N PRO A 738 12.98 -23.39 2.71
CA PRO A 738 12.70 -23.76 4.10
C PRO A 738 13.92 -24.29 4.88
N SER A 739 15.02 -24.62 4.20
CA SER A 739 16.25 -25.11 4.84
C SER A 739 17.22 -23.96 5.19
N ALA A 740 17.20 -22.85 4.45
CA ALA A 740 17.90 -21.62 4.81
C ALA A 740 17.03 -20.80 5.77
N THR A 741 17.04 -21.15 7.06
CA THR A 741 15.97 -20.77 8.02
C THR A 741 16.01 -19.31 8.48
N GLY A 742 17.12 -18.59 8.29
CA GLY A 742 17.33 -17.24 8.85
C GLY A 742 17.53 -17.22 10.38
N LYS A 743 17.42 -18.38 11.03
CA LYS A 743 17.68 -18.58 12.46
C LYS A 743 19.18 -18.75 12.68
N LEU A 744 19.68 -18.37 13.86
CA LEU A 744 21.12 -18.45 14.16
C LEU A 744 21.63 -19.88 13.96
N SER A 745 21.03 -20.87 14.63
CA SER A 745 21.41 -22.28 14.47
C SER A 745 20.34 -23.10 13.72
N GLY A 746 20.77 -24.20 13.10
CA GLY A 746 19.86 -25.15 12.44
C GLY A 746 19.44 -24.77 11.01
N THR A 747 20.13 -23.81 10.41
CA THR A 747 20.02 -23.50 8.97
C THR A 747 20.82 -24.51 8.11
N GLN A 748 20.59 -24.53 6.80
CA GLN A 748 21.40 -25.22 5.79
C GLN A 748 21.57 -24.30 4.57
N GLY A 749 22.53 -23.38 4.68
CA GLY A 749 22.80 -22.31 3.74
C GLY A 749 22.32 -20.94 4.21
N ALA A 750 22.71 -19.89 3.49
CA ALA A 750 22.36 -18.50 3.79
C ALA A 750 22.28 -17.65 2.51
N TYR A 751 21.40 -16.66 2.49
CA TYR A 751 21.19 -15.74 1.36
C TYR A 751 21.53 -14.28 1.73
N LYS A 752 22.00 -13.50 0.75
CA LYS A 752 22.32 -12.06 0.84
C LYS A 752 21.93 -11.36 -0.47
N SER A 753 21.51 -10.10 -0.41
CA SER A 753 21.32 -9.19 -1.57
C SER A 753 20.59 -9.77 -2.80
N PRO A 754 19.25 -9.94 -2.73
CA PRO A 754 18.42 -10.24 -3.89
C PRO A 754 18.27 -9.03 -4.83
N ALA A 755 18.20 -9.29 -6.14
CA ALA A 755 17.89 -8.35 -7.21
C ALA A 755 16.95 -9.02 -8.26
N PRO A 756 16.07 -8.26 -8.93
CA PRO A 756 15.19 -8.83 -9.96
C PRO A 756 15.96 -9.21 -11.24
N LEU A 757 15.48 -10.25 -11.93
CA LEU A 757 15.89 -10.61 -13.29
C LEU A 757 14.74 -10.32 -14.30
N PRO A 758 15.03 -9.99 -15.57
CA PRO A 758 14.00 -9.73 -16.57
C PRO A 758 13.09 -10.95 -16.80
N ASN A 759 13.61 -12.18 -16.80
CA ASN A 759 12.81 -13.40 -16.88
C ASN A 759 11.74 -13.56 -15.76
N GLY A 760 11.84 -12.77 -14.67
CA GLY A 760 10.93 -12.83 -13.52
C GLY A 760 11.40 -13.75 -12.39
N ASP A 761 12.66 -14.20 -12.42
CA ASP A 761 13.38 -14.84 -11.30
C ASP A 761 14.09 -13.80 -10.40
N ILE A 762 14.81 -14.28 -9.37
CA ILE A 762 15.59 -13.48 -8.43
C ILE A 762 17.08 -13.83 -8.57
N LEU A 763 17.91 -12.86 -8.92
CA LEU A 763 19.36 -12.94 -8.76
C LEU A 763 19.73 -12.76 -7.29
N VAL A 764 20.54 -13.62 -6.69
CA VAL A 764 20.87 -13.53 -5.26
C VAL A 764 22.22 -14.17 -4.95
N SER A 765 22.88 -13.69 -3.90
CA SER A 765 24.05 -14.35 -3.33
C SER A 765 23.63 -15.48 -2.39
N TYR A 766 24.20 -16.67 -2.57
CA TYR A 766 23.89 -17.87 -1.77
C TYR A 766 25.16 -18.58 -1.28
N ALA A 767 25.29 -18.74 0.03
CA ALA A 767 26.35 -19.52 0.67
C ALA A 767 25.82 -20.93 1.01
N ALA A 768 26.44 -21.96 0.44
CA ALA A 768 26.06 -23.35 0.69
C ALA A 768 26.66 -23.91 2.00
N ASN A 769 26.03 -24.94 2.56
CA ASN A 769 26.50 -25.71 3.73
C ASN A 769 26.69 -24.91 5.04
N VAL A 770 26.20 -23.67 5.12
CA VAL A 770 26.15 -22.90 6.37
C VAL A 770 25.20 -23.59 7.36
N VAL A 771 25.65 -23.94 8.56
CA VAL A 771 24.83 -24.60 9.60
C VAL A 771 24.55 -23.74 10.83
N ALA A 772 25.30 -22.64 10.95
CA ALA A 772 25.15 -21.59 11.95
C ALA A 772 25.38 -20.25 11.22
N LEU A 773 24.50 -19.27 11.43
CA LEU A 773 24.62 -17.94 10.82
C LEU A 773 25.56 -17.03 11.62
N GLU A 774 25.73 -17.25 12.94
CA GLU A 774 26.53 -16.38 13.81
C GLU A 774 28.05 -16.41 13.52
N ASP A 775 28.54 -17.47 12.88
CA ASP A 775 29.94 -17.64 12.48
C ASP A 775 30.04 -18.56 11.25
N PHE A 776 30.29 -17.98 10.07
CA PHE A 776 30.60 -18.72 8.85
C PHE A 776 31.49 -17.92 7.89
N SER A 777 32.15 -18.60 6.96
CA SER A 777 33.22 -18.05 6.13
C SER A 777 32.80 -17.08 5.02
N GLY A 778 31.51 -16.76 4.86
CA GLY A 778 31.05 -15.77 3.87
C GLY A 778 31.25 -16.14 2.40
N ASN A 779 31.49 -17.42 2.06
CA ASN A 779 31.65 -17.86 0.66
C ASN A 779 30.29 -17.86 -0.07
N PHE A 780 29.98 -16.83 -0.87
CA PHE A 780 28.71 -16.73 -1.60
C PHE A 780 28.86 -16.98 -3.11
N ASP A 781 28.20 -18.02 -3.63
CA ASP A 781 27.94 -18.16 -5.07
C ASP A 781 26.89 -17.12 -5.52
N ILE A 782 26.89 -16.73 -6.81
CA ILE A 782 25.75 -16.03 -7.43
C ILE A 782 24.81 -17.09 -8.04
N VAL A 783 23.52 -17.03 -7.69
CA VAL A 783 22.49 -17.95 -8.20
C VAL A 783 21.26 -17.17 -8.69
N SER A 784 20.54 -17.74 -9.66
CA SER A 784 19.12 -17.42 -9.87
C SER A 784 18.26 -18.30 -8.95
N VAL A 785 17.19 -17.73 -8.39
CA VAL A 785 16.14 -18.44 -7.66
C VAL A 785 14.79 -18.19 -8.31
N ASN A 786 14.09 -19.27 -8.67
CA ASN A 786 12.75 -19.16 -9.22
C ASN A 786 11.71 -18.87 -8.12
N PRO A 787 11.01 -17.71 -8.14
CA PRO A 787 10.14 -17.27 -7.06
C PRO A 787 8.88 -18.12 -6.88
N SER A 788 8.48 -18.92 -7.87
CA SER A 788 7.37 -19.85 -7.74
C SER A 788 7.80 -21.13 -7.01
N THR A 789 8.90 -21.77 -7.43
CA THR A 789 9.31 -23.10 -6.94
C THR A 789 10.38 -23.11 -5.84
N GLY A 790 11.16 -22.04 -5.68
CA GLY A 790 12.36 -22.03 -4.83
C GLY A 790 13.58 -22.74 -5.45
N ALA A 791 13.48 -23.22 -6.70
CA ALA A 791 14.60 -23.86 -7.39
C ALA A 791 15.76 -22.88 -7.62
N ARG A 792 16.99 -23.36 -7.36
CA ARG A 792 18.26 -22.61 -7.56
C ARG A 792 18.94 -23.05 -8.85
N THR A 793 19.41 -22.08 -9.63
CA THR A 793 20.32 -22.28 -10.77
C THR A 793 21.60 -21.49 -10.53
N PRO A 794 22.76 -22.14 -10.33
CA PRO A 794 24.02 -21.43 -10.12
C PRO A 794 24.50 -20.72 -11.38
N LEU A 795 25.03 -19.50 -11.23
CA LEU A 795 25.47 -18.62 -12.32
C LEU A 795 26.98 -18.32 -12.25
N VAL A 796 27.48 -17.93 -11.07
CA VAL A 796 28.92 -17.74 -10.80
C VAL A 796 29.24 -18.51 -9.53
N THR A 797 30.14 -19.49 -9.61
CA THR A 797 30.34 -20.49 -8.55
C THR A 797 31.79 -20.72 -8.16
N GLY A 798 32.01 -21.07 -6.89
CA GLY A 798 33.33 -21.27 -6.31
C GLY A 798 34.15 -20.04 -5.92
N PRO A 799 33.61 -18.80 -5.79
CA PRO A 799 34.36 -17.73 -5.14
C PRO A 799 34.53 -18.03 -3.64
N SER A 800 35.58 -17.50 -3.03
CA SER A 800 35.77 -17.52 -1.57
C SER A 800 35.50 -16.13 -1.01
N ASP A 801 34.43 -15.50 -1.51
CA ASP A 801 34.19 -14.05 -1.45
C ASP A 801 32.77 -13.74 -1.00
N GLU A 802 32.62 -12.59 -0.35
CA GLU A 802 31.34 -11.90 -0.22
C GLU A 802 30.98 -11.21 -1.54
N ILE A 803 29.70 -11.31 -1.92
CA ILE A 803 29.20 -10.80 -3.19
C ILE A 803 27.90 -9.99 -3.00
N TRP A 804 27.77 -8.91 -3.77
CA TRP A 804 26.54 -8.10 -3.92
C TRP A 804 26.21 -7.97 -5.40
N PRO A 805 25.25 -8.74 -5.95
CA PRO A 805 24.98 -8.80 -7.39
C PRO A 805 23.77 -7.94 -7.82
N ALA A 806 23.84 -7.37 -9.02
CA ALA A 806 22.75 -6.67 -9.69
C ALA A 806 22.73 -7.01 -11.20
N ALA A 807 21.53 -7.06 -11.79
CA ALA A 807 21.34 -7.36 -13.20
C ALA A 807 21.38 -6.09 -14.08
N ILE A 808 22.03 -6.16 -15.24
CA ILE A 808 22.15 -5.05 -16.19
C ILE A 808 21.13 -5.22 -17.32
N TYR A 809 19.97 -4.58 -17.16
CA TYR A 809 18.89 -4.57 -18.15
C TYR A 809 18.04 -3.28 -18.03
N PRO A 810 17.41 -2.81 -19.13
CA PRO A 810 16.47 -1.70 -19.07
C PRO A 810 15.15 -2.14 -18.43
N ARG A 811 14.63 -1.35 -17.48
CA ARG A 811 13.40 -1.58 -16.73
C ARG A 811 12.30 -0.62 -17.19
N SER A 812 11.05 -1.10 -17.25
CA SER A 812 9.94 -0.25 -17.67
C SER A 812 9.49 0.70 -16.55
N SER A 813 9.69 1.99 -16.79
CA SER A 813 9.30 3.11 -15.90
C SER A 813 7.85 3.52 -16.12
N ILE A 814 7.18 3.92 -15.03
CA ILE A 814 5.90 4.63 -15.02
C ILE A 814 6.01 6.01 -14.33
N GLY A 815 7.22 6.55 -14.25
CA GLY A 815 7.53 7.84 -13.60
C GLY A 815 7.91 7.72 -12.12
N ILE A 816 7.81 8.84 -11.41
CA ILE A 816 8.00 8.96 -9.97
C ILE A 816 6.67 9.28 -9.30
N PHE A 817 6.42 8.68 -8.13
CA PHE A 817 5.23 8.99 -7.34
C PHE A 817 5.38 10.32 -6.58
N GLU A 818 4.41 11.20 -6.75
CA GLU A 818 4.29 12.48 -6.04
C GLU A 818 3.24 12.38 -4.92
N SER A 819 3.50 13.03 -3.78
CA SER A 819 2.63 13.00 -2.60
C SER A 819 1.29 13.67 -2.87
N ARG A 820 0.20 12.95 -2.63
CA ARG A 820 -1.16 13.38 -2.97
C ARG A 820 -2.22 12.95 -1.94
N LEU A 821 -3.14 13.87 -1.64
CA LEU A 821 -4.20 13.69 -0.64
C LEU A 821 -5.34 12.71 -1.05
N ASP A 822 -5.21 11.97 -2.15
CA ASP A 822 -6.12 10.86 -2.54
C ASP A 822 -5.61 9.47 -2.10
N GLU A 823 -4.34 9.34 -1.74
CA GLU A 823 -3.82 8.04 -1.31
C GLU A 823 -4.34 7.73 0.09
N ALA A 824 -5.12 6.64 0.21
CA ALA A 824 -5.72 6.25 1.48
C ALA A 824 -4.65 6.05 2.57
N ASN A 825 -3.60 5.29 2.27
CA ASN A 825 -2.47 5.05 3.17
C ASN A 825 -1.24 5.83 2.66
N GLY A 826 -1.36 7.15 2.67
CA GLY A 826 -0.32 8.08 2.23
C GLY A 826 -0.83 9.49 1.91
N ALA A 827 -1.90 9.93 2.60
CA ALA A 827 -2.60 11.18 2.32
C ALA A 827 -1.78 12.40 2.75
N SER A 828 -0.74 12.71 1.97
CA SER A 828 0.20 13.80 2.15
C SER A 828 0.24 14.72 0.92
N GLN A 829 0.83 15.90 1.06
CA GLN A 829 1.23 16.78 -0.04
C GLN A 829 2.38 17.68 0.45
N LEU A 830 3.24 18.14 -0.46
CA LEU A 830 4.22 19.18 -0.18
C LEU A 830 3.73 20.55 -0.70
N GLY A 831 4.16 21.63 -0.04
CA GLY A 831 3.76 23.01 -0.38
C GLY A 831 3.26 23.84 0.81
N GLY A 832 3.36 23.32 2.03
CA GLY A 832 3.23 24.11 3.26
C GLY A 832 4.43 25.04 3.49
N ASP A 833 4.50 25.63 4.69
CA ASP A 833 5.66 26.42 5.11
C ASP A 833 6.91 25.52 5.21
N PRO A 834 7.99 25.76 4.46
CA PRO A 834 9.14 24.84 4.36
C PRO A 834 9.98 24.70 5.64
N ARG A 835 9.53 25.28 6.76
CA ARG A 835 10.13 25.12 8.10
C ARG A 835 9.35 24.14 8.98
N TYR A 836 8.12 23.79 8.59
CA TYR A 836 7.15 23.12 9.44
C TYR A 836 6.49 21.94 8.71
N SER A 837 5.77 21.11 9.47
CA SER A 837 4.85 20.10 8.94
C SER A 837 3.50 20.24 9.64
N ASP A 838 2.41 20.29 8.88
CA ASP A 838 1.04 20.36 9.41
C ASP A 838 0.41 18.96 9.40
N VAL A 839 0.23 18.38 10.58
CA VAL A 839 -0.20 16.98 10.78
C VAL A 839 -1.61 16.94 11.34
N THR A 840 -2.56 16.37 10.59
CA THR A 840 -3.91 16.05 11.09
C THR A 840 -4.01 14.55 11.34
N ILE A 841 -4.21 14.11 12.58
CA ILE A 841 -4.45 12.70 12.91
C ILE A 841 -5.97 12.45 12.81
N LEU A 842 -6.39 11.47 12.01
CA LEU A 842 -7.80 11.20 11.73
C LEU A 842 -8.54 10.46 12.87
N ASP A 843 -7.89 9.48 13.51
CA ASP A 843 -8.23 9.00 14.85
C ASP A 843 -6.96 8.51 15.55
N VAL A 844 -6.63 9.15 16.67
CA VAL A 844 -5.47 8.84 17.52
C VAL A 844 -5.55 7.42 18.07
N ASN A 845 -6.73 6.88 18.33
CA ASN A 845 -6.91 5.51 18.85
C ASN A 845 -6.54 4.46 17.80
N VAL A 846 -6.98 4.67 16.56
CA VAL A 846 -6.65 3.79 15.44
C VAL A 846 -5.15 3.84 15.19
N LEU A 847 -4.56 5.04 15.14
CA LEU A 847 -3.11 5.23 15.04
C LEU A 847 -2.36 4.52 16.18
N ALA A 848 -2.77 4.71 17.44
CA ALA A 848 -2.14 4.07 18.59
C ALA A 848 -2.19 2.54 18.51
N SER A 849 -3.31 1.96 18.06
CA SER A 849 -3.39 0.50 17.85
C SER A 849 -2.39 0.03 16.79
N LEU A 850 -2.24 0.73 15.66
CA LEU A 850 -1.25 0.38 14.62
C LEU A 850 0.20 0.53 15.12
N VAL A 851 0.44 1.50 16.01
CA VAL A 851 1.74 1.82 16.60
C VAL A 851 2.16 0.84 17.72
N PHE A 852 1.29 -0.07 18.17
CA PHE A 852 1.68 -1.14 19.11
C PHE A 852 1.27 -2.56 18.68
N GLN A 853 0.33 -2.72 17.74
CA GLN A 853 -0.26 -4.00 17.34
C GLN A 853 -0.38 -4.14 15.81
N ASN A 854 0.40 -5.07 15.27
CA ASN A 854 0.28 -5.62 13.92
C ASN A 854 -0.42 -6.99 13.89
N THR A 855 -1.18 -7.34 14.94
CA THR A 855 -2.06 -8.52 14.96
C THR A 855 -3.43 -8.21 14.36
N ARG A 856 -4.24 -9.24 14.12
CA ARG A 856 -5.63 -9.09 13.62
C ARG A 856 -6.71 -9.24 14.71
N SER A 857 -6.34 -9.43 15.97
CA SER A 857 -7.23 -9.90 17.06
C SER A 857 -8.19 -8.87 17.68
N GLY A 858 -8.25 -7.65 17.13
CA GLY A 858 -9.12 -6.56 17.60
C GLY A 858 -8.36 -5.45 18.34
N ARG A 859 -8.85 -4.22 18.26
CA ARG A 859 -8.05 -3.01 18.50
C ARG A 859 -8.54 -2.24 19.73
N PRO A 860 -7.80 -2.23 20.86
CA PRO A 860 -8.23 -1.52 22.07
C PRO A 860 -8.17 0.01 21.87
N THR A 861 -9.24 0.72 22.24
CA THR A 861 -9.35 2.18 22.10
C THR A 861 -9.53 2.87 23.45
N GLN A 862 -8.76 3.91 23.72
CA GLN A 862 -8.69 4.60 25.03
C GLN A 862 -9.43 5.96 25.07
N GLY A 863 -10.17 6.30 24.01
CA GLY A 863 -10.98 7.51 23.90
C GLY A 863 -10.15 8.77 23.60
N ALA A 864 -10.57 9.91 24.16
CA ALA A 864 -9.89 11.19 23.95
C ALA A 864 -8.51 11.31 24.64
N SER A 865 -8.20 10.43 25.60
CA SER A 865 -6.91 10.43 26.31
C SER A 865 -5.77 9.76 25.53
N ALA A 866 -6.00 9.35 24.28
CA ALA A 866 -5.14 8.41 23.57
C ALA A 866 -3.75 8.96 23.18
N LEU A 867 -3.58 10.28 23.04
CA LEU A 867 -2.28 10.95 22.86
C LEU A 867 -1.96 11.78 24.12
N ARG A 868 -0.74 11.63 24.63
CA ARG A 868 -0.27 12.29 25.86
C ARG A 868 0.74 13.38 25.61
N ALA A 869 1.65 13.18 24.68
CA ALA A 869 2.69 14.13 24.32
C ALA A 869 3.32 13.76 22.97
N VAL A 870 4.01 14.73 22.37
CA VAL A 870 4.97 14.53 21.28
C VAL A 870 6.35 14.96 21.77
N TRP A 871 7.31 14.07 21.58
CA TRP A 871 8.70 14.20 22.00
C TRP A 871 9.61 14.27 20.77
N GLU A 872 10.64 15.12 20.81
CA GLU A 872 11.77 15.07 19.87
C GLU A 872 12.86 14.17 20.46
N SER A 873 13.33 13.17 19.72
CA SER A 873 14.55 12.43 20.07
C SER A 873 15.76 13.34 19.91
N LEU A 874 16.75 13.24 20.80
CA LEU A 874 18.00 13.99 20.69
C LEU A 874 19.22 13.06 20.54
N PRO A 875 20.19 13.41 19.66
CA PRO A 875 21.37 12.58 19.43
C PRO A 875 22.29 12.52 20.67
N PRO A 876 23.12 11.47 20.80
CA PRO A 876 24.24 11.45 21.72
C PRO A 876 25.16 12.66 21.52
N GLN A 877 25.62 13.25 22.62
CA GLN A 877 26.56 14.39 22.62
C GLN A 877 27.86 13.99 23.33
N ASP A 878 28.98 14.49 22.82
CA ASP A 878 30.32 14.46 23.43
C ASP A 878 30.93 13.09 23.80
N GLY A 879 30.46 11.98 23.21
CA GLY A 879 31.02 10.64 23.43
C GLY A 879 30.91 9.68 22.24
N LYS A 880 31.81 8.70 22.16
CA LYS A 880 31.84 7.65 21.12
C LYS A 880 31.52 6.25 21.68
N THR A 881 31.25 6.15 22.98
CA THR A 881 30.88 4.91 23.69
C THR A 881 29.86 5.22 24.79
N PHE A 882 29.06 4.22 25.18
CA PHE A 882 28.10 4.35 26.29
C PHE A 882 28.72 4.73 27.65
N ALA A 883 30.04 4.56 27.81
CA ALA A 883 30.77 4.91 29.04
C ALA A 883 31.21 6.38 29.09
N GLU A 884 31.21 7.09 27.96
CA GLU A 884 31.56 8.51 27.85
C GLU A 884 30.32 9.42 27.90
N LEU A 885 29.15 8.88 27.56
CA LEU A 885 27.88 9.60 27.58
C LEU A 885 27.33 9.78 29.00
N ASP A 886 26.50 10.81 29.20
CA ASP A 886 25.78 11.02 30.46
C ASP A 886 24.85 9.82 30.76
N SER A 887 25.19 9.10 31.83
CA SER A 887 24.54 7.85 32.23
C SER A 887 23.08 8.01 32.66
N ARG A 888 22.58 9.23 32.88
CA ARG A 888 21.15 9.50 33.06
C ARG A 888 20.33 9.17 31.81
N PHE A 889 20.97 9.18 30.64
CA PHE A 889 20.36 8.87 29.35
C PHE A 889 20.71 7.46 28.85
N VAL A 890 21.49 6.66 29.59
CA VAL A 890 21.92 5.31 29.16
C VAL A 890 21.16 4.24 29.94
N THR A 891 20.42 3.39 29.23
CA THR A 891 19.73 2.23 29.79
C THR A 891 20.36 0.91 29.31
N THR A 892 19.93 -0.22 29.85
CA THR A 892 20.39 -1.57 29.47
C THR A 892 19.26 -2.57 29.59
N ASP A 893 19.02 -3.33 28.52
CA ASP A 893 17.97 -4.35 28.44
C ASP A 893 18.49 -5.63 27.72
N ALA A 894 17.58 -6.53 27.35
CA ALA A 894 17.90 -7.78 26.66
C ALA A 894 18.60 -7.59 25.29
N PHE A 895 18.51 -6.40 24.69
CA PHE A 895 19.19 -6.05 23.43
C PHE A 895 20.53 -5.31 23.66
N GLY A 896 20.95 -5.13 24.92
CA GLY A 896 22.19 -4.46 25.32
C GLY A 896 21.94 -3.04 25.82
N GLN A 897 22.96 -2.18 25.72
CA GLN A 897 22.83 -0.76 26.08
C GLN A 897 22.02 0.02 25.05
N LEU A 898 21.64 1.26 25.40
CA LEU A 898 20.93 2.22 24.56
C LEU A 898 21.09 3.62 25.14
N TYR A 899 21.36 4.62 24.30
CA TYR A 899 21.22 6.04 24.66
C TYR A 899 19.81 6.52 24.34
N SER A 900 19.21 7.30 25.23
CA SER A 900 17.83 7.76 25.12
C SER A 900 17.67 9.09 25.85
N ARG A 901 17.84 10.17 25.10
CA ARG A 901 17.50 11.53 25.51
C ARG A 901 16.38 12.06 24.62
N ARG A 902 15.39 12.67 25.23
CA ARG A 902 14.23 13.25 24.53
C ARG A 902 13.97 14.66 25.05
N GLN A 903 13.26 15.47 24.27
CA GLN A 903 12.80 16.79 24.69
C GLN A 903 11.30 16.92 24.39
N LEU A 904 10.54 17.48 25.32
CA LEU A 904 9.10 17.67 25.14
C LEU A 904 8.83 18.78 24.12
N LEU A 905 8.12 18.47 23.03
CA LEU A 905 7.57 19.48 22.13
C LEU A 905 6.24 20.00 22.67
N GLY A 906 5.38 19.11 23.16
CA GLY A 906 4.16 19.46 23.88
C GLY A 906 3.03 18.45 23.71
N VAL A 907 1.79 18.89 23.93
CA VAL A 907 0.59 18.04 23.98
C VAL A 907 -0.47 18.56 23.02
N PRO A 908 -0.80 17.87 21.91
CA PRO A 908 -1.90 18.22 21.03
C PRO A 908 -3.27 18.09 21.70
N ASP A 909 -4.21 18.96 21.30
CA ASP A 909 -5.63 18.78 21.62
C ASP A 909 -6.21 17.58 20.84
N VAL A 910 -6.83 16.65 21.56
CA VAL A 910 -7.59 15.52 20.98
C VAL A 910 -9.08 15.84 21.08
N PHE A 911 -9.78 15.81 19.94
CA PHE A 911 -11.19 16.15 19.83
C PHE A 911 -12.12 14.97 20.16
N ALA A 912 -13.43 15.25 20.25
CA ALA A 912 -14.43 14.28 20.72
C ALA A 912 -14.62 13.05 19.80
N ASP A 913 -14.18 13.13 18.54
CA ASP A 913 -14.14 12.03 17.57
C ASP A 913 -12.80 11.25 17.60
N GLY A 914 -11.86 11.63 18.46
CA GLY A 914 -10.52 11.07 18.53
C GLY A 914 -9.52 11.68 17.53
N SER A 915 -9.92 12.66 16.71
CA SER A 915 -9.00 13.36 15.81
C SER A 915 -8.11 14.37 16.56
N ALA A 916 -6.99 14.78 15.97
CA ALA A 916 -6.10 15.81 16.49
C ALA A 916 -5.42 16.60 15.35
N VAL A 917 -4.95 17.82 15.61
CA VAL A 917 -4.15 18.57 14.62
C VAL A 917 -3.03 19.36 15.29
N MET A 918 -1.81 19.24 14.76
CA MET A 918 -0.58 19.81 15.31
C MET A 918 0.34 20.31 14.20
N ARG A 919 1.16 21.31 14.53
CA ARG A 919 2.24 21.82 13.68
C ARG A 919 3.58 21.46 14.32
N LEU A 920 4.42 20.75 13.59
CA LEU A 920 5.77 20.36 14.02
C LEU A 920 6.82 21.18 13.26
N ARG A 921 8.07 21.12 13.73
CA ARG A 921 9.24 21.44 12.91
C ARG A 921 9.42 20.34 11.87
N GLY A 922 9.63 20.72 10.61
CA GLY A 922 9.92 19.74 9.56
C GLY A 922 11.28 19.08 9.77
N GLY A 923 11.37 17.77 9.56
CA GLY A 923 12.62 17.01 9.73
C GLY A 923 13.03 16.74 11.19
N SER A 924 12.15 16.95 12.18
CA SER A 924 12.42 16.47 13.55
C SER A 924 12.16 14.96 13.69
N PRO A 925 13.08 14.17 14.27
CA PRO A 925 12.83 12.78 14.65
C PRO A 925 11.96 12.75 15.92
N ILE A 926 10.70 12.33 15.79
CA ILE A 926 9.73 12.39 16.89
C ILE A 926 9.25 11.01 17.38
N GLN A 927 8.80 10.99 18.64
CA GLN A 927 8.07 9.90 19.26
C GLN A 927 6.75 10.41 19.87
N LEU A 928 5.64 9.74 19.56
CA LEU A 928 4.36 9.91 20.23
C LEU A 928 4.35 9.15 21.58
N GLU A 929 3.86 9.78 22.63
CA GLU A 929 3.48 9.13 23.89
C GLU A 929 1.97 8.88 23.88
N LEU A 930 1.55 7.63 24.03
CA LEU A 930 0.20 7.18 23.73
C LEU A 930 -0.36 6.37 24.90
N MET A 931 -1.64 6.57 25.23
CA MET A 931 -2.33 5.70 26.18
C MET A 931 -2.69 4.38 25.49
N THR A 932 -2.22 3.27 26.04
CA THR A 932 -2.55 1.92 25.57
C THR A 932 -2.40 0.91 26.71
N GLN A 933 -2.98 -0.29 26.56
CA GLN A 933 -2.68 -1.40 27.45
C GLN A 933 -1.76 -2.36 26.70
N LEU A 934 -0.59 -2.64 27.28
CA LEU A 934 0.32 -3.66 26.77
C LEU A 934 0.21 -4.97 27.57
N ALA A 935 0.79 -6.04 27.03
CA ALA A 935 0.86 -7.33 27.71
C ALA A 935 1.59 -7.22 29.07
N GLY A 936 0.84 -7.41 30.15
CA GLY A 936 1.33 -7.29 31.54
C GLY A 936 0.81 -6.05 32.29
N ASP A 937 0.27 -5.06 31.57
CA ASP A 937 -0.37 -3.89 32.20
C ASP A 937 -1.68 -4.30 32.89
N THR A 938 -1.88 -3.86 34.14
CA THR A 938 -3.14 -4.07 34.87
C THR A 938 -4.30 -3.21 34.35
N GLU A 939 -3.99 -2.05 33.78
CA GLU A 939 -4.92 -1.09 33.18
C GLU A 939 -4.18 -0.26 32.12
N PRO A 940 -4.88 0.38 31.16
CA PRO A 940 -4.24 1.19 30.13
C PRO A 940 -3.36 2.30 30.71
N SER A 941 -2.10 2.36 30.27
CA SER A 941 -1.07 3.26 30.78
C SER A 941 -0.38 4.03 29.63
N ALA A 942 0.51 4.96 29.96
CA ALA A 942 1.20 5.79 28.96
C ALA A 942 2.48 5.08 28.47
N HIS A 943 2.59 4.85 27.17
CA HIS A 943 3.74 4.22 26.52
C HIS A 943 4.26 5.10 25.39
N LEU A 944 5.59 5.27 25.32
CA LEU A 944 6.24 5.84 24.14
C LEU A 944 6.20 4.83 22.99
N GLN A 945 5.92 5.32 21.78
CA GLN A 945 5.99 4.48 20.59
C GLN A 945 7.41 3.92 20.40
N ARG A 946 7.51 2.63 20.07
CA ARG A 946 8.80 1.89 20.00
C ARG A 946 9.61 2.19 18.73
N GLU A 947 9.38 3.35 18.11
CA GLU A 947 10.01 3.77 16.88
C GLU A 947 10.00 5.30 16.70
N GLU A 948 11.03 5.82 16.05
CA GLU A 948 11.06 7.21 15.60
C GLU A 948 10.28 7.34 14.28
N MET A 949 9.63 8.48 14.09
CA MET A 949 8.98 8.88 12.85
C MET A 949 9.34 10.33 12.52
N GLN A 950 9.13 10.74 11.28
CA GLN A 950 9.40 12.09 10.79
C GLN A 950 8.22 12.61 9.98
N PHE A 951 8.17 13.93 9.80
CA PHE A 951 7.37 14.57 8.76
C PHE A 951 8.26 15.55 8.00
N TYR A 952 8.05 15.68 6.70
CA TYR A 952 8.95 16.42 5.82
C TYR A 952 8.75 17.95 5.94
N PRO A 953 9.81 18.78 5.79
CA PRO A 953 9.63 20.23 5.75
C PRO A 953 8.71 20.67 4.60
N GLY A 954 7.66 21.42 4.91
CA GLY A 954 6.61 21.79 3.97
C GLY A 954 5.53 20.73 3.74
N GLU A 955 5.51 19.63 4.50
CA GLU A 955 4.50 18.57 4.41
C GLU A 955 3.17 18.96 5.08
N VAL A 956 2.05 18.62 4.41
CA VAL A 956 0.69 18.71 4.97
C VAL A 956 0.04 17.33 4.84
N VAL A 957 -0.19 16.65 5.97
CA VAL A 957 -0.48 15.21 6.00
C VAL A 957 -1.68 14.85 6.88
N ARG A 958 -2.43 13.84 6.45
CA ARG A 958 -3.56 13.22 7.17
C ARG A 958 -3.15 11.83 7.66
N GLN A 959 -2.74 11.74 8.92
CA GLN A 959 -2.17 10.54 9.51
C GLN A 959 -3.24 9.61 10.10
N GLY A 960 -3.10 8.30 9.85
CA GLY A 960 -4.04 7.29 10.33
C GLY A 960 -5.38 7.31 9.58
N PHE A 961 -6.43 6.77 10.21
CA PHE A 961 -7.75 6.60 9.59
C PHE A 961 -8.87 6.85 10.59
N ARG A 962 -10.02 7.34 10.12
CA ARG A 962 -11.28 7.33 10.87
C ARG A 962 -11.70 5.90 11.20
N ARG A 963 -12.13 5.66 12.44
CA ARG A 963 -12.50 4.33 12.96
C ARG A 963 -13.67 3.70 12.19
N GLU A 964 -14.69 4.48 11.86
CA GLU A 964 -15.89 4.04 11.13
C GLU A 964 -15.60 3.55 9.70
N LEU A 965 -14.40 3.86 9.18
CA LEU A 965 -13.97 3.58 7.81
C LEU A 965 -12.77 2.62 7.77
N PHE A 966 -12.14 2.34 8.92
CA PHE A 966 -10.94 1.52 9.04
C PHE A 966 -11.17 0.08 8.59
N ASP A 967 -12.27 -0.55 9.01
CA ASP A 967 -12.53 -1.98 8.76
C ASP A 967 -12.68 -2.29 7.26
N GLY A 968 -13.32 -1.38 6.51
CA GLY A 968 -13.56 -1.50 5.08
C GLY A 968 -12.40 -1.12 4.18
N LEU A 969 -11.33 -0.54 4.74
CA LEU A 969 -10.07 -0.30 4.04
C LEU A 969 -8.94 -1.15 4.64
N CYS A 970 -8.44 -0.72 5.79
CA CYS A 970 -7.28 -1.28 6.47
C CYS A 970 -7.55 -2.63 7.12
N GLY A 971 -8.79 -2.89 7.58
CA GLY A 971 -9.17 -4.16 8.20
C GLY A 971 -8.87 -5.39 7.33
N GLY A 972 -8.89 -5.20 6.01
CA GLY A 972 -8.47 -6.19 5.01
C GLY A 972 -7.07 -6.73 5.28
N CYS A 973 -6.14 -5.85 5.67
CA CYS A 973 -4.73 -6.15 5.92
C CYS A 973 -4.38 -6.24 7.42
N HIS A 974 -5.14 -5.59 8.30
CA HIS A 974 -4.80 -5.37 9.72
C HIS A 974 -5.78 -5.99 10.72
N GLY A 975 -6.85 -6.66 10.26
CA GLY A 975 -7.97 -7.09 11.11
C GLY A 975 -8.84 -5.90 11.53
N SER A 976 -10.11 -6.16 11.84
CA SER A 976 -11.08 -5.12 12.20
C SER A 976 -10.80 -4.49 13.58
N VAL A 977 -11.43 -3.34 13.86
CA VAL A 977 -11.42 -2.71 15.19
C VAL A 977 -12.04 -3.64 16.24
N SER A 978 -13.08 -4.38 15.88
CA SER A 978 -13.74 -5.35 16.77
C SER A 978 -12.96 -6.66 16.97
N GLY A 979 -12.02 -6.97 16.07
CA GLY A 979 -11.36 -8.28 15.97
C GLY A 979 -12.21 -9.37 15.32
N MET A 980 -13.46 -9.06 14.96
CA MET A 980 -14.33 -9.97 14.20
C MET A 980 -13.98 -9.90 12.72
N GLU A 981 -13.64 -11.03 12.11
CA GLU A 981 -13.26 -11.07 10.69
C GLU A 981 -14.39 -10.59 9.78
N ASN A 982 -15.64 -10.96 10.07
CA ASN A 982 -16.78 -10.55 9.26
C ASN A 982 -17.16 -9.06 9.35
N ASP A 983 -16.54 -8.26 10.22
CA ASP A 983 -16.62 -6.78 10.18
C ASP A 983 -15.71 -6.17 9.10
N VAL A 984 -14.73 -6.92 8.58
CA VAL A 984 -13.83 -6.49 7.49
C VAL A 984 -14.59 -6.46 6.16
N ALA A 985 -15.37 -5.39 5.98
CA ALA A 985 -16.35 -5.24 4.92
C ALA A 985 -16.26 -3.85 4.27
N VAL A 986 -16.28 -3.84 2.94
CA VAL A 986 -16.12 -2.66 2.11
C VAL A 986 -17.20 -1.62 2.41
N ASN A 987 -16.79 -0.40 2.72
CA ASN A 987 -17.72 0.71 2.86
C ASN A 987 -17.92 1.41 1.50
N PRO A 988 -19.12 1.36 0.88
CA PRO A 988 -19.40 2.07 -0.39
C PRO A 988 -19.39 3.60 -0.26
N ASP A 989 -19.43 4.11 0.97
CA ASP A 989 -19.63 5.51 1.34
C ASP A 989 -18.32 6.17 1.84
N ILE A 990 -17.18 5.73 1.30
CA ILE A 990 -15.85 6.08 1.82
C ILE A 990 -15.46 7.54 1.53
N LEU A 991 -15.71 8.01 0.30
CA LEU A 991 -15.19 9.30 -0.20
C LEU A 991 -15.85 10.51 0.48
N THR A 992 -17.12 10.39 0.86
CA THR A 992 -17.92 11.49 1.45
C THR A 992 -17.48 11.86 2.87
N GLN A 993 -16.75 10.97 3.56
CA GLN A 993 -16.48 11.04 5.00
C GLN A 993 -15.00 10.82 5.38
N ALA A 994 -14.15 10.29 4.50
CA ALA A 994 -12.76 9.88 4.81
C ALA A 994 -11.90 10.93 5.55
N SER A 995 -12.12 12.22 5.28
CA SER A 995 -11.42 13.33 5.93
C SER A 995 -12.39 14.37 6.51
N ASP A 996 -13.60 13.96 6.88
CA ASP A 996 -14.49 14.79 7.69
C ASP A 996 -14.28 14.43 9.17
N VAL A 997 -13.56 15.29 9.90
CA VAL A 997 -13.14 15.10 11.31
C VAL A 997 -13.14 16.45 12.02
N VAL A 998 -13.37 16.45 13.33
CA VAL A 998 -13.48 17.67 14.15
C VAL A 998 -12.18 18.49 14.14
N ALA A 999 -11.01 17.86 13.99
CA ALA A 999 -9.74 18.55 13.82
C ALA A 999 -9.63 19.39 12.53
N ARG A 1000 -10.38 19.07 11.47
CA ARG A 1000 -10.30 19.76 10.17
C ARG A 1000 -10.76 21.21 10.31
N GLY A 1001 -9.88 22.15 9.93
CA GLY A 1001 -10.14 23.59 10.05
C GLY A 1001 -10.02 24.15 11.48
N LYS A 1002 -9.55 23.37 12.45
CA LYS A 1002 -9.07 23.91 13.74
C LYS A 1002 -7.69 24.54 13.56
N ARG A 1003 -7.28 25.37 14.51
CA ARG A 1003 -5.88 25.83 14.58
C ARG A 1003 -5.04 24.65 15.08
N PRO A 1004 -3.91 24.31 14.43
CA PRO A 1004 -2.98 23.31 14.95
C PRO A 1004 -2.45 23.73 16.33
N THR A 1005 -2.22 22.76 17.22
CA THR A 1005 -1.33 22.97 18.37
C THR A 1005 0.08 23.21 17.83
N ASP A 1006 0.68 24.36 18.09
CA ASP A 1006 2.04 24.69 17.64
C ASP A 1006 3.07 24.02 18.56
N LEU A 1007 3.78 23.03 18.00
CA LEU A 1007 4.83 22.23 18.63
C LEU A 1007 6.18 22.44 17.92
N SER A 1008 6.34 23.56 17.18
CA SER A 1008 7.59 23.85 16.44
C SER A 1008 8.73 24.37 17.32
N GLN A 1009 8.43 24.70 18.58
CA GLN A 1009 9.36 25.08 19.64
C GLN A 1009 9.17 24.13 20.82
N ALA A 1010 10.27 23.66 21.41
CA ALA A 1010 10.21 22.79 22.59
C ALA A 1010 9.74 23.54 23.84
N SER A 1011 9.11 22.82 24.77
CA SER A 1011 8.67 23.39 26.06
C SER A 1011 9.82 23.55 27.07
N GLY A 1012 11.02 23.05 26.75
CA GLY A 1012 12.26 23.29 27.50
C GLY A 1012 12.64 22.24 28.55
N GLU A 1013 11.98 21.08 28.58
CA GLU A 1013 12.33 19.97 29.47
C GLU A 1013 12.90 18.76 28.70
N ASP A 1014 14.13 18.37 29.07
CA ASP A 1014 14.83 17.18 28.57
C ASP A 1014 14.60 15.99 29.52
N THR A 1015 14.27 14.82 28.97
CA THR A 1015 13.94 13.60 29.71
C THR A 1015 14.78 12.39 29.28
N GLY A 1016 14.78 11.36 30.14
CA GLY A 1016 15.58 10.14 30.02
C GLY A 1016 14.91 8.98 29.28
N PRO A 1017 15.49 7.76 29.37
CA PRO A 1017 14.93 6.51 28.86
C PRO A 1017 13.52 6.21 29.38
#